data_AF-D2PWQ8-F1
#
_entry.id   AF-D2PWQ8-F1
#
_cell.length_a   1.000
_cell.length_b   1.000
_cell.length_c   1.000
_cell.angle_alpha   90.00
_cell.angle_beta   90.00
_cell.angle_gamma   90.00
#
_symmetry.space_group_name_H-M   'P 1'
#
loop_
_entity.id
_entity.type
_entity.pdbx_description
1 polymer ?
#
loop_
_entity_poly.entity_id
_entity_poly.type
_entity_poly.pdbx_seq_one_letter_code
_entity_poly.pdbx_strand_id
1 'polypeptide(L)'
;MSMPRRRFLTISSAAVAAGLVQTGTVTPAGAQADAAAALPPPTIPNLQSWTAAAGQYTLPATVRIIVSTAHSPTLRTTADVLAEDLRKVTRRTVTVVEQTSPAPAAGDIVLTLAAVIGLNDEGYELQVGSSMQVRGTKSGVFYGTRTVVQWLRQATVVPGGVARDWPKYPDRGFLVANAAKYYTPTWWQGQIQEMSYLKMNLLWFSPGYDTAPLNEMKDMAAYAARYNIGLVPLTNMPGHMGKLLATRPDLALPGRAEALDLSKDAAYTFAKNDVITPMLGHFPSRYWHLGADEYLVDFSGDFPVRYDLFPELGAKARERFGSDAVPPDVLYGFINDMNDHVRANGRQLRIWNDGLLTSVTEPVDTNVIVEHWVHWTGRRTPSQLLNAGYQVSNSNGDFLYHDPGARRPEPKPIYDNFHPGVFNGETVDPNTPGLRGAKLHLWTLPDRETEEFQSDRLMEPFRALSQVLWGSPKLHATYDGGFSSLIGTLGRPPGFPAGRHTLSPVNGATSVWPHRPIRVQFYDTIDASTLQLYEGGTEAGTPGRMTYDAAAKVATFTPNAPWTYGKLCDAHLRARDTAGNTISRDWTFRIAQAPTLAYPRSLWADEVGPAVERYSDGRPLELGVRFRTDRPGVVLGIKFYKAPGDFGLHTGSLWSSSGQRLATAEFTSESAAGWQEVRFAQPVRIAAGTTYVASYFTPSGTYGYNQPFFAGHSVDNGVLHAPADINGVFAYGASVFPNESYQTTNYWADVVFQPDTYTIWDVKDAPVFGATEPTSMELGVRFQARAAGRIHGIRFFKGTHNTGVHVGSLWTASGTRLASATFTGESASGWQEVRFATPVSIAANTTFVASYSSPTGAFSATEQGLAAAKVNGVLQTLPSTVQAPNGVFATSQGVFPTSSYQARNYYTDVVFSQA
;
A
#
# COMPACT_ATOMS: atom_id res chain seq x y z
N MET A 1 -22.14 -35.91 4.63
CA MET A 1 -21.20 -37.06 4.63
C MET A 1 -20.70 -37.27 6.05
N SER A 2 -20.86 -38.49 6.57
CA SER A 2 -20.64 -38.87 7.98
C SER A 2 -19.16 -39.02 8.30
N MET A 3 -18.68 -38.38 9.38
CA MET A 3 -17.39 -38.70 10.01
C MET A 3 -17.54 -39.88 10.98
N PRO A 4 -16.55 -40.79 11.10
CA PRO A 4 -16.57 -41.82 12.13
C PRO A 4 -15.76 -41.42 13.37
N ARG A 5 -16.38 -41.64 14.53
CA ARG A 5 -15.77 -41.64 15.88
C ARG A 5 -14.78 -42.80 16.02
N ARG A 6 -13.68 -42.61 16.75
CA ARG A 6 -12.88 -43.70 17.34
C ARG A 6 -12.80 -43.58 18.86
N ARG A 7 -12.96 -44.75 19.49
CA ARG A 7 -13.20 -45.01 20.91
C ARG A 7 -11.91 -45.03 21.72
N PHE A 8 -12.04 -44.63 22.99
CA PHE A 8 -11.10 -44.90 24.07
C PHE A 8 -11.08 -46.38 24.44
N LEU A 9 -9.89 -46.91 24.77
CA LEU A 9 -9.74 -48.15 25.52
C LEU A 9 -8.67 -47.98 26.61
N THR A 10 -9.14 -48.08 27.85
CA THR A 10 -8.40 -48.24 29.10
C THR A 10 -7.95 -49.69 29.25
N ILE A 11 -6.70 -49.94 29.69
CA ILE A 11 -6.29 -51.24 30.24
C ILE A 11 -5.49 -51.02 31.53
N SER A 12 -5.83 -51.86 32.50
CA SER A 12 -5.57 -51.79 33.94
C SER A 12 -4.23 -52.38 34.39
N SER A 13 -3.87 -52.03 35.62
CA SER A 13 -2.69 -52.44 36.41
C SER A 13 -2.88 -53.75 37.19
N ALA A 14 -1.79 -54.53 37.37
CA ALA A 14 -1.45 -55.45 38.47
C ALA A 14 -0.22 -56.32 38.06
N ALA A 15 0.66 -56.89 38.88
CA ALA A 15 1.14 -56.68 40.24
C ALA A 15 2.45 -57.53 40.40
N VAL A 16 3.22 -57.16 41.43
CA VAL A 16 4.53 -57.61 41.97
C VAL A 16 4.83 -59.12 42.01
N ALA A 17 6.13 -59.48 41.86
CA ALA A 17 6.77 -60.59 42.60
C ALA A 17 8.25 -60.25 42.92
N ALA A 18 8.63 -60.49 44.18
CA ALA A 18 9.91 -60.16 44.80
C ALA A 18 10.89 -61.33 44.84
N GLY A 19 12.19 -61.05 44.86
CA GLY A 19 13.26 -61.98 45.21
C GLY A 19 14.45 -61.24 45.83
N LEU A 20 14.71 -61.49 47.12
CA LEU A 20 15.84 -60.98 47.92
C LEU A 20 17.18 -61.61 47.50
N VAL A 21 18.29 -60.84 47.54
CA VAL A 21 19.51 -61.17 48.32
C VAL A 21 20.23 -59.86 48.75
N GLN A 22 20.75 -59.90 49.98
CA GLN A 22 21.37 -58.87 50.81
C GLN A 22 22.77 -58.36 50.38
N THR A 23 22.92 -57.05 50.56
CA THR A 23 24.01 -56.26 51.18
C THR A 23 25.48 -56.55 50.86
N GLY A 24 26.08 -55.60 50.12
CA GLY A 24 27.48 -55.19 50.28
C GLY A 24 27.55 -53.66 50.18
N THR A 25 27.94 -52.99 51.27
CA THR A 25 28.14 -51.53 51.32
C THR A 25 29.44 -51.12 50.67
N VAL A 26 29.37 -50.36 49.58
CA VAL A 26 30.45 -49.44 49.15
C VAL A 26 29.80 -48.11 48.80
N THR A 27 30.19 -47.07 49.51
CA THR A 27 29.84 -45.65 49.27
C THR A 27 30.13 -45.26 47.82
N PRO A 28 29.15 -44.76 47.04
CA PRO A 28 29.47 -44.11 45.77
C PRO A 28 30.10 -42.76 46.07
N ALA A 29 31.30 -42.56 45.52
CA ALA A 29 31.89 -41.24 45.35
C ALA A 29 30.88 -40.30 44.69
N GLY A 30 30.82 -39.06 45.17
CA GLY A 30 29.82 -38.08 44.80
C GLY A 30 29.64 -37.95 43.29
N ALA A 31 28.41 -38.19 42.84
CA ALA A 31 27.96 -37.69 41.56
C ALA A 31 27.86 -36.16 41.65
N GLN A 32 28.87 -35.46 41.14
CA GLN A 32 28.72 -34.07 40.75
C GLN A 32 27.69 -34.06 39.62
N ALA A 33 26.51 -33.52 39.90
CA ALA A 33 25.54 -33.21 38.87
C ALA A 33 26.19 -32.21 37.89
N ASP A 34 26.39 -32.61 36.64
CA ASP A 34 26.77 -31.69 35.56
C ASP A 34 25.68 -30.60 35.48
N ALA A 35 26.03 -29.38 35.89
CA ALA A 35 25.18 -28.22 35.69
C ALA A 35 24.98 -28.04 34.19
N ALA A 36 23.72 -28.00 33.74
CA ALA A 36 23.40 -27.70 32.35
C ALA A 36 24.13 -26.42 31.91
N ALA A 37 24.95 -26.52 30.86
CA ALA A 37 25.76 -25.42 30.35
C ALA A 37 24.87 -24.19 30.05
N ALA A 38 25.12 -23.07 30.73
CA ALA A 38 24.33 -21.86 30.56
C ALA A 38 24.53 -21.26 29.15
N LEU A 39 23.41 -20.97 28.48
CA LEU A 39 23.40 -20.35 27.15
C LEU A 39 23.30 -18.82 27.28
N PRO A 40 23.91 -18.07 26.35
CA PRO A 40 23.73 -16.63 26.30
C PRO A 40 22.33 -16.27 25.79
N PRO A 41 21.88 -15.01 25.93
CA PRO A 41 20.62 -14.57 25.33
C PRO A 41 20.58 -14.85 23.81
N PRO A 42 19.41 -15.14 23.23
CA PRO A 42 19.29 -15.45 21.81
C PRO A 42 19.57 -14.23 20.92
N THR A 43 20.02 -14.46 19.69
CA THR A 43 20.27 -13.42 18.67
C THR A 43 19.67 -13.77 17.32
N ILE A 44 19.45 -12.75 16.48
CA ILE A 44 19.19 -12.90 15.04
C ILE A 44 20.28 -12.15 14.26
N PRO A 45 21.06 -12.83 13.41
CA PRO A 45 21.11 -14.29 13.25
C PRO A 45 21.63 -14.97 14.52
N ASN A 46 21.29 -16.25 14.71
CA ASN A 46 21.80 -17.08 15.79
C ASN A 46 23.32 -17.32 15.64
N LEU A 47 24.00 -17.69 16.72
CA LEU A 47 25.42 -18.01 16.69
C LEU A 47 25.68 -19.34 15.95
N GLN A 48 26.78 -19.41 15.21
CA GLN A 48 27.29 -20.68 14.66
C GLN A 48 27.67 -21.67 15.78
N SER A 49 28.32 -21.17 16.84
CA SER A 49 28.75 -22.01 17.96
C SER A 49 28.87 -21.24 19.28
N TRP A 50 28.61 -21.95 20.37
CA TRP A 50 28.81 -21.49 21.74
C TRP A 50 29.44 -22.59 22.58
N THR A 51 30.54 -22.28 23.27
CA THR A 51 31.16 -23.16 24.27
C THR A 51 31.06 -22.48 25.62
N ALA A 52 30.26 -23.03 26.53
CA ALA A 52 30.11 -22.48 27.87
C ALA A 52 31.43 -22.59 28.68
N ALA A 53 31.66 -21.60 29.53
CA ALA A 53 32.78 -21.57 30.46
C ALA A 53 32.33 -21.00 31.81
N ALA A 54 33.13 -21.21 32.86
CA ALA A 54 32.83 -20.65 34.17
C ALA A 54 32.91 -19.10 34.16
N GLY A 55 32.15 -18.48 35.05
CA GLY A 55 32.07 -17.02 35.19
C GLY A 55 30.90 -16.41 34.44
N GLN A 56 30.84 -15.08 34.44
CA GLN A 56 29.80 -14.29 33.78
C GLN A 56 30.27 -12.85 33.60
N TYR A 57 29.69 -12.17 32.62
CA TYR A 57 29.75 -10.72 32.51
C TYR A 57 28.56 -10.11 33.23
N THR A 58 28.81 -9.10 34.07
CA THR A 58 27.75 -8.30 34.70
C THR A 58 27.86 -6.87 34.19
N LEU A 59 26.78 -6.36 33.60
CA LEU A 59 26.70 -5.01 33.05
C LEU A 59 26.86 -3.94 34.16
N PRO A 60 27.97 -3.16 34.16
CA PRO A 60 28.19 -2.14 35.17
C PRO A 60 27.34 -0.87 34.94
N ALA A 61 27.31 0.02 35.93
CA ALA A 61 26.70 1.35 35.79
C ALA A 61 27.43 2.22 34.74
N THR A 62 28.76 2.08 34.67
CA THR A 62 29.63 2.72 33.68
C THR A 62 30.37 1.64 32.90
N VAL A 63 30.10 1.57 31.60
CA VAL A 63 30.73 0.63 30.66
C VAL A 63 31.91 1.32 29.99
N ARG A 64 33.06 0.65 29.94
CA ARG A 64 34.20 1.10 29.14
C ARG A 64 34.36 0.17 27.94
N ILE A 65 34.40 0.77 26.75
CA ILE A 65 34.78 0.09 25.53
C ILE A 65 36.25 0.39 25.28
N ILE A 66 37.07 -0.65 25.32
CA ILE A 66 38.51 -0.53 25.23
C ILE A 66 38.97 -0.85 23.81
N VAL A 67 39.74 0.07 23.24
CA VAL A 67 40.44 -0.12 21.96
C VAL A 67 41.91 0.19 22.18
N SER A 68 42.81 -0.67 21.67
CA SER A 68 44.24 -0.34 21.76
C SER A 68 44.57 0.86 20.89
N THR A 69 45.57 1.68 21.26
CA THR A 69 46.03 2.80 20.41
C THR A 69 46.48 2.32 19.03
N ALA A 70 47.04 1.11 18.93
CA ALA A 70 47.40 0.47 17.67
C ALA A 70 46.18 0.10 16.80
N HIS A 71 45.05 -0.30 17.40
CA HIS A 71 43.85 -0.68 16.65
C HIS A 71 42.87 0.48 16.42
N SER A 72 43.01 1.59 17.14
CA SER A 72 42.09 2.73 17.08
C SER A 72 41.85 3.25 15.65
N PRO A 73 42.88 3.44 14.79
CA PRO A 73 42.66 3.93 13.42
C PRO A 73 41.67 3.08 12.59
N THR A 74 41.51 1.80 12.92
CA THR A 74 40.58 0.88 12.23
C THR A 74 39.28 0.65 13.00
N LEU A 75 39.34 0.57 14.34
CA LEU A 75 38.22 0.16 15.19
C LEU A 75 37.50 1.30 15.91
N ARG A 76 37.97 2.56 15.79
CA ARG A 76 37.38 3.68 16.52
C ARG A 76 35.90 3.88 16.18
N THR A 77 35.57 3.91 14.89
CA THR A 77 34.17 4.01 14.43
C THR A 77 33.31 2.87 14.96
N THR A 78 33.82 1.64 14.97
CA THR A 78 33.13 0.48 15.55
C THR A 78 32.85 0.66 17.05
N ALA A 79 33.84 1.18 17.79
CA ALA A 79 33.69 1.46 19.22
C ALA A 79 32.68 2.57 19.50
N ASP A 80 32.68 3.64 18.71
CA ASP A 80 31.74 4.76 18.86
C ASP A 80 30.30 4.30 18.55
N VAL A 81 30.08 3.50 17.49
CA VAL A 81 28.76 2.92 17.18
C VAL A 81 28.30 1.99 18.31
N LEU A 82 29.17 1.09 18.80
CA LEU A 82 28.83 0.25 19.95
C LEU A 82 28.49 1.09 21.19
N ALA A 83 29.22 2.17 21.46
CA ALA A 83 28.94 3.05 22.59
C ALA A 83 27.56 3.71 22.47
N GLU A 84 27.21 4.23 21.29
CA GLU A 84 25.91 4.82 21.01
C GLU A 84 24.77 3.81 21.20
N ASP A 85 24.92 2.60 20.66
CA ASP A 85 23.92 1.56 20.78
C ASP A 85 23.73 1.08 22.22
N LEU A 86 24.84 0.89 22.95
CA LEU A 86 24.78 0.48 24.35
C LEU A 86 24.13 1.55 25.23
N ARG A 87 24.40 2.85 25.02
CA ARG A 87 23.71 3.92 25.75
C ARG A 87 22.19 3.84 25.56
N LYS A 88 21.74 3.56 24.33
CA LYS A 88 20.31 3.45 24.00
C LYS A 88 19.66 2.21 24.61
N VAL A 89 20.28 1.03 24.49
CA VAL A 89 19.66 -0.24 24.95
C VAL A 89 19.82 -0.51 26.43
N THR A 90 20.87 0.00 27.08
CA THR A 90 21.18 -0.32 28.48
C THR A 90 20.96 0.83 29.45
N ARG A 91 20.85 2.07 28.95
CA ARG A 91 20.78 3.30 29.76
C ARG A 91 21.99 3.52 30.68
N ARG A 92 23.13 2.89 30.37
CA ARG A 92 24.38 3.07 31.10
C ARG A 92 25.19 4.22 30.55
N THR A 93 26.08 4.76 31.38
CA THR A 93 27.15 5.62 30.89
C THR A 93 28.14 4.74 30.14
N VAL A 94 28.42 5.07 28.88
CA VAL A 94 29.37 4.31 28.05
C VAL A 94 30.46 5.25 27.55
N THR A 95 31.72 4.86 27.71
CA THR A 95 32.88 5.62 27.24
C THR A 95 33.79 4.74 26.39
N VAL A 96 34.37 5.32 25.32
CA VAL A 96 35.42 4.68 24.53
C VAL A 96 36.77 5.11 25.09
N VAL A 97 37.62 4.16 25.44
CA VAL A 97 38.93 4.39 26.05
C VAL A 97 40.02 3.82 25.15
N GLU A 98 40.95 4.68 24.74
CA GLU A 98 42.13 4.31 23.97
C GLU A 98 43.35 4.16 24.89
N GLN A 99 44.09 3.05 24.77
CA GLN A 99 45.30 2.81 25.57
C GLN A 99 46.26 1.79 24.92
N THR A 100 47.54 1.81 25.28
CA THR A 100 48.58 1.03 24.58
C THR A 100 48.55 -0.47 24.87
N SER A 101 48.15 -0.89 26.07
CA SER A 101 48.01 -2.32 26.43
C SER A 101 47.09 -2.50 27.63
N PRO A 102 45.80 -2.78 27.42
CA PRO A 102 44.87 -2.98 28.53
C PRO A 102 44.92 -4.42 29.04
N ALA A 103 45.13 -4.59 30.35
CA ALA A 103 44.51 -5.71 31.04
C ALA A 103 43.01 -5.41 31.17
N PRO A 104 42.09 -6.28 30.70
CA PRO A 104 40.66 -6.03 30.83
C PRO A 104 40.26 -6.02 32.31
N ALA A 105 39.57 -4.97 32.76
CA ALA A 105 38.91 -4.97 34.06
C ALA A 105 37.52 -5.64 33.96
N ALA A 106 36.98 -6.04 35.11
CA ALA A 106 35.60 -6.53 35.16
C ALA A 106 34.63 -5.44 34.64
N GLY A 107 33.70 -5.85 33.78
CA GLY A 107 32.72 -4.96 33.14
C GLY A 107 33.20 -4.28 31.84
N ASP A 108 34.48 -4.39 31.48
CA ASP A 108 35.00 -3.85 30.23
C ASP A 108 34.53 -4.66 29.01
N ILE A 109 34.41 -3.98 27.87
CA ILE A 109 34.25 -4.60 26.55
C ILE A 109 35.47 -4.24 25.71
N VAL A 110 36.25 -5.22 25.28
CA VAL A 110 37.51 -5.02 24.54
C VAL A 110 37.33 -5.37 23.07
N LEU A 111 37.77 -4.48 22.18
CA LEU A 111 37.76 -4.70 20.73
C LEU A 111 39.18 -4.93 20.22
N THR A 112 39.41 -6.08 19.58
CA THR A 112 40.73 -6.52 19.13
C THR A 112 40.74 -6.82 17.63
N LEU A 113 41.60 -6.12 16.89
CA LEU A 113 41.83 -6.40 15.48
C LEU A 113 42.82 -7.57 15.35
N ALA A 114 42.31 -8.76 15.09
CA ALA A 114 43.12 -9.93 14.78
C ALA A 114 42.27 -10.99 14.09
N ALA A 115 42.71 -11.46 12.92
CA ALA A 115 42.05 -12.56 12.22
C ALA A 115 41.90 -13.78 13.16
N VAL A 116 40.77 -14.47 13.03
CA VAL A 116 40.45 -15.67 13.81
C VAL A 116 40.66 -16.88 12.92
N ILE A 117 41.51 -17.81 13.35
CA ILE A 117 41.85 -19.00 12.58
C ILE A 117 40.57 -19.80 12.29
N GLY A 118 40.36 -20.14 11.02
CA GLY A 118 39.22 -20.92 10.55
C GLY A 118 37.94 -20.11 10.30
N LEU A 119 37.96 -18.79 10.48
CA LEU A 119 36.84 -17.91 10.15
C LEU A 119 37.16 -17.02 8.94
N ASN A 120 36.12 -16.59 8.22
CA ASN A 120 36.24 -15.64 7.11
C ASN A 120 36.41 -14.19 7.60
N ASP A 121 36.56 -13.25 6.66
CA ASP A 121 36.78 -11.82 6.95
C ASP A 121 35.59 -11.12 7.64
N GLU A 122 34.46 -11.78 7.82
CA GLU A 122 33.30 -11.26 8.56
C GLU A 122 33.06 -12.03 9.87
N GLY A 123 33.87 -13.05 10.15
CA GLY A 123 33.77 -13.86 11.35
C GLY A 123 34.48 -13.26 12.55
N TYR A 124 34.01 -13.64 13.74
CA TYR A 124 34.54 -13.17 15.01
C TYR A 124 34.50 -14.23 16.10
N GLU A 125 35.35 -14.02 17.10
CA GLU A 125 35.33 -14.73 18.36
C GLU A 125 34.95 -13.75 19.47
N LEU A 126 34.01 -14.16 20.34
CA LEU A 126 33.52 -13.37 21.46
C LEU A 126 33.68 -14.17 22.75
N GLN A 127 34.67 -13.80 23.57
CA GLN A 127 34.90 -14.41 24.86
C GLN A 127 34.18 -13.63 25.96
N VAL A 128 33.39 -14.32 26.77
CA VAL A 128 32.66 -13.78 27.92
C VAL A 128 33.26 -14.37 29.19
N GLY A 129 33.80 -13.49 30.03
CA GLY A 129 34.17 -13.76 31.42
C GLY A 129 33.72 -12.58 32.26
N SER A 130 34.52 -12.12 33.22
CA SER A 130 34.26 -10.86 33.94
C SER A 130 34.27 -9.64 33.01
N SER A 131 34.90 -9.75 31.83
CA SER A 131 34.86 -8.81 30.71
C SER A 131 34.38 -9.51 29.43
N MET A 132 33.98 -8.74 28.42
CA MET A 132 33.71 -9.25 27.07
C MET A 132 34.86 -8.87 26.14
N GLN A 133 35.37 -9.83 25.35
CA GLN A 133 36.45 -9.59 24.39
C GLN A 133 36.01 -10.00 23.00
N VAL A 134 35.92 -9.03 22.09
CA VAL A 134 35.55 -9.22 20.68
C VAL A 134 36.82 -9.22 19.83
N ARG A 135 37.06 -10.29 19.08
CA ARG A 135 38.22 -10.43 18.20
C ARG A 135 37.79 -10.78 16.77
N GLY A 136 38.39 -10.10 15.79
CA GLY A 136 38.18 -10.39 14.37
C GLY A 136 38.93 -9.42 13.45
N THR A 137 38.65 -9.49 12.16
CA THR A 137 38.96 -8.41 11.21
C THR A 137 38.10 -7.16 11.51
N LYS A 138 38.22 -6.09 10.72
CA LYS A 138 37.36 -4.90 10.85
C LYS A 138 35.86 -5.26 10.84
N SER A 139 35.41 -6.01 9.84
CA SER A 139 34.01 -6.44 9.73
C SER A 139 33.63 -7.45 10.80
N GLY A 140 34.52 -8.39 11.12
CA GLY A 140 34.29 -9.38 12.18
C GLY A 140 34.04 -8.73 13.54
N VAL A 141 34.93 -7.83 13.97
CA VAL A 141 34.77 -7.09 15.23
C VAL A 141 33.45 -6.31 15.21
N PHE A 142 33.13 -5.63 14.10
CA PHE A 142 31.87 -4.89 13.97
C PHE A 142 30.66 -5.81 14.18
N TYR A 143 30.60 -6.98 13.53
CA TYR A 143 29.51 -7.93 13.69
C TYR A 143 29.46 -8.55 15.09
N GLY A 144 30.59 -8.78 15.75
CA GLY A 144 30.63 -9.17 17.15
C GLY A 144 29.99 -8.12 18.07
N THR A 145 30.16 -6.83 17.77
CA THR A 145 29.45 -5.77 18.53
C THR A 145 27.93 -5.85 18.39
N ARG A 146 27.40 -6.30 17.24
CA ARG A 146 25.95 -6.46 17.04
C ARG A 146 25.40 -7.53 17.97
N THR A 147 26.12 -8.64 18.15
CA THR A 147 25.78 -9.69 19.13
C THR A 147 25.79 -9.17 20.56
N VAL A 148 26.81 -8.39 20.96
CA VAL A 148 26.88 -7.77 22.29
C VAL A 148 25.67 -6.85 22.54
N VAL A 149 25.29 -6.02 21.57
CA VAL A 149 24.11 -5.14 21.66
C VAL A 149 22.82 -5.96 21.84
N GLN A 150 22.66 -7.07 21.09
CA GLN A 150 21.48 -7.94 21.22
C GLN A 150 21.41 -8.64 22.58
N TRP A 151 22.54 -9.11 23.12
CA TRP A 151 22.59 -9.71 24.45
C TRP A 151 22.26 -8.72 25.56
N LEU A 152 22.93 -7.56 25.56
CA LEU A 152 22.78 -6.57 26.63
C LEU A 152 21.46 -5.78 26.56
N ARG A 153 20.73 -5.87 25.44
CA ARG A 153 19.32 -5.44 25.36
C ARG A 153 18.41 -6.33 26.21
N GLN A 154 18.74 -7.61 26.35
CA GLN A 154 17.87 -8.61 26.98
C GLN A 154 18.25 -8.89 28.44
N ALA A 155 19.53 -8.82 28.78
CA ALA A 155 20.02 -9.22 30.09
C ALA A 155 21.15 -8.30 30.59
N THR A 156 21.16 -8.07 31.91
CA THR A 156 22.26 -7.39 32.61
C THR A 156 23.38 -8.35 33.02
N VAL A 157 23.17 -9.66 32.87
CA VAL A 157 24.15 -10.72 33.13
C VAL A 157 24.21 -11.64 31.91
N VAL A 158 25.42 -11.90 31.41
CA VAL A 158 25.65 -12.86 30.31
C VAL A 158 26.56 -13.98 30.82
N PRO A 159 26.16 -15.26 30.70
CA PRO A 159 26.98 -16.39 31.14
C PRO A 159 28.34 -16.45 30.45
N GLY A 160 29.34 -16.97 31.17
CA GLY A 160 30.68 -17.14 30.66
C GLY A 160 30.76 -18.18 29.53
N GLY A 161 31.65 -17.94 28.57
CA GLY A 161 31.84 -18.82 27.43
C GLY A 161 32.52 -18.16 26.24
N VAL A 162 32.58 -18.87 25.13
CA VAL A 162 33.19 -18.41 23.88
C VAL A 162 32.20 -18.65 22.74
N ALA A 163 31.82 -17.58 22.05
CA ALA A 163 31.12 -17.67 20.78
C ALA A 163 32.13 -17.58 19.64
N ARG A 164 31.97 -18.44 18.62
CA ARG A 164 32.61 -18.27 17.31
C ARG A 164 31.52 -18.23 16.27
N ASP A 165 31.53 -17.19 15.44
CA ASP A 165 30.39 -16.87 14.58
C ASP A 165 30.86 -16.23 13.26
N TRP A 166 30.25 -16.62 12.13
CA TRP A 166 30.61 -16.19 10.78
C TRP A 166 29.45 -16.42 9.79
N PRO A 167 29.33 -15.61 8.73
CA PRO A 167 28.31 -15.84 7.71
C PRO A 167 28.70 -16.99 6.78
N LYS A 168 27.70 -17.76 6.33
CA LYS A 168 27.84 -18.76 5.26
C LYS A 168 28.03 -18.13 3.89
N TYR A 169 27.22 -17.10 3.58
CA TYR A 169 27.20 -16.47 2.25
C TYR A 169 27.79 -15.06 2.27
N PRO A 170 28.64 -14.69 1.29
CA PRO A 170 29.25 -13.37 1.23
C PRO A 170 28.30 -12.22 0.83
N ASP A 171 27.18 -12.51 0.17
CA ASP A 171 26.19 -11.51 -0.25
C ASP A 171 24.93 -11.63 0.61
N ARG A 172 24.68 -10.60 1.43
CA ARG A 172 23.53 -10.50 2.33
C ARG A 172 22.88 -9.16 2.15
N GLY A 173 21.92 -9.11 1.23
CA GLY A 173 21.61 -7.87 0.54
C GLY A 173 20.22 -7.30 0.74
N PHE A 174 20.10 -6.01 0.41
CA PHE A 174 18.84 -5.33 0.15
C PHE A 174 18.99 -4.47 -1.10
N LEU A 175 18.02 -4.47 -2.00
CA LEU A 175 17.93 -3.57 -3.13
C LEU A 175 16.77 -2.62 -2.94
N VAL A 176 17.01 -1.34 -3.20
CA VAL A 176 15.97 -0.33 -3.31
C VAL A 176 16.08 0.35 -4.67
N ALA A 177 15.07 0.17 -5.50
CA ALA A 177 15.00 0.78 -6.82
C ALA A 177 14.50 2.23 -6.68
N ASN A 178 15.34 3.17 -6.25
CA ASN A 178 14.97 4.58 -5.96
C ASN A 178 14.70 5.45 -7.23
N ALA A 179 14.32 4.83 -8.34
CA ALA A 179 14.15 5.48 -9.64
C ALA A 179 12.83 6.26 -9.80
N ALA A 180 11.77 5.82 -9.12
CA ALA A 180 10.41 6.37 -9.28
C ALA A 180 9.87 7.07 -8.01
N LYS A 181 10.39 6.78 -6.82
CA LYS A 181 9.95 7.37 -5.54
C LYS A 181 11.15 7.91 -4.77
N TYR A 182 11.02 9.09 -4.17
CA TYR A 182 12.01 9.61 -3.22
C TYR A 182 11.85 8.94 -1.85
N TYR A 183 12.97 8.58 -1.21
CA TYR A 183 13.02 8.10 0.16
C TYR A 183 13.80 9.09 1.03
N THR A 184 13.24 9.49 2.18
CA THR A 184 13.89 10.44 3.08
C THR A 184 15.24 9.93 3.63
N PRO A 185 16.20 10.83 3.96
CA PRO A 185 17.46 10.46 4.61
C PRO A 185 17.25 9.66 5.89
N THR A 186 16.22 10.01 6.67
CA THR A 186 15.87 9.32 7.91
C THR A 186 15.44 7.88 7.64
N TRP A 187 14.65 7.65 6.59
CA TRP A 187 14.29 6.29 6.18
C TRP A 187 15.52 5.45 5.83
N TRP A 188 16.43 5.99 5.01
CA TRP A 188 17.68 5.30 4.66
C TRP A 188 18.53 4.95 5.89
N GLN A 189 18.68 5.89 6.82
CA GLN A 189 19.40 5.66 8.07
C GLN A 189 18.79 4.49 8.85
N GLY A 190 17.45 4.43 8.93
CA GLY A 190 16.73 3.31 9.55
C GLY A 190 17.02 1.97 8.88
N GLN A 191 16.91 1.88 7.56
CA GLN A 191 17.18 0.62 6.84
C GLN A 191 18.65 0.18 6.95
N ILE A 192 19.59 1.12 6.91
CA ILE A 192 21.02 0.81 7.08
C ILE A 192 21.30 0.26 8.48
N GLN A 193 20.75 0.88 9.52
CA GLN A 193 20.87 0.38 10.89
C GLN A 193 20.24 -1.01 11.03
N GLU A 194 19.11 -1.25 10.38
CA GLU A 194 18.40 -2.54 10.39
C GLU A 194 19.26 -3.64 9.78
N MET A 195 19.75 -3.41 8.57
CA MET A 195 20.69 -4.31 7.89
C MET A 195 21.92 -4.61 8.76
N SER A 196 22.51 -3.57 9.35
CA SER A 196 23.70 -3.67 10.20
C SER A 196 23.45 -4.50 11.46
N TYR A 197 22.33 -4.30 12.14
CA TYR A 197 21.93 -5.05 13.33
C TYR A 197 21.70 -6.52 13.04
N LEU A 198 21.27 -6.84 11.83
CA LEU A 198 21.04 -8.19 11.31
C LEU A 198 22.24 -8.77 10.54
N LYS A 199 23.41 -8.13 10.65
CA LYS A 199 24.66 -8.57 10.03
C LYS A 199 24.58 -8.74 8.49
N MET A 200 23.70 -8.01 7.84
CA MET A 200 23.67 -7.84 6.39
C MET A 200 24.79 -6.89 5.95
N ASN A 201 25.14 -6.87 4.66
CA ASN A 201 26.39 -6.22 4.24
C ASN A 201 26.36 -5.45 2.92
N LEU A 202 25.35 -5.61 2.06
CA LEU A 202 25.31 -4.95 0.76
C LEU A 202 23.94 -4.30 0.49
N LEU A 203 23.94 -3.00 0.18
CA LEU A 203 22.75 -2.23 -0.16
C LEU A 203 22.85 -1.78 -1.62
N TRP A 204 21.99 -2.32 -2.49
CA TRP A 204 21.88 -1.86 -3.87
C TRP A 204 20.98 -0.64 -3.91
N PHE A 205 21.44 0.37 -4.63
CA PHE A 205 20.74 1.63 -4.79
C PHE A 205 20.72 2.01 -6.27
N SER A 206 19.52 2.16 -6.82
CA SER A 206 19.35 2.72 -8.15
C SER A 206 18.97 4.20 -8.05
N PRO A 207 19.89 5.14 -8.36
CA PRO A 207 19.54 6.56 -8.39
C PRO A 207 18.50 6.78 -9.49
N GLY A 208 17.34 7.34 -9.13
CA GLY A 208 16.55 8.03 -10.13
C GLY A 208 17.34 9.22 -10.62
N TYR A 209 17.47 9.38 -11.94
CA TYR A 209 18.23 10.47 -12.54
C TYR A 209 17.77 11.89 -12.11
N ASP A 210 16.63 12.00 -11.41
CA ASP A 210 16.05 13.25 -10.89
C ASP A 210 15.67 13.22 -9.39
N THR A 211 15.87 12.12 -8.65
CA THR A 211 15.15 11.91 -7.37
C THR A 211 15.91 12.31 -6.11
N ALA A 212 17.24 12.23 -6.08
CA ALA A 212 18.03 12.72 -4.94
C ALA A 212 19.30 13.45 -5.42
N PRO A 213 19.67 14.59 -4.82
CA PRO A 213 20.90 15.26 -5.18
C PRO A 213 22.13 14.44 -4.76
N LEU A 214 23.18 14.48 -5.58
CA LEU A 214 24.38 13.64 -5.45
C LEU A 214 25.08 13.74 -4.09
N ASN A 215 24.97 14.88 -3.39
CA ASN A 215 25.47 15.06 -2.04
C ASN A 215 24.74 14.17 -1.01
N GLU A 216 23.41 14.05 -1.10
CA GLU A 216 22.63 13.18 -0.22
C GLU A 216 23.05 11.71 -0.37
N MET A 217 23.34 11.29 -1.60
CA MET A 217 23.83 9.93 -1.87
C MET A 217 25.22 9.67 -1.27
N LYS A 218 26.11 10.68 -1.23
CA LYS A 218 27.43 10.59 -0.59
C LYS A 218 27.29 10.46 0.92
N ASP A 219 26.41 11.25 1.52
CA ASP A 219 26.13 11.19 2.95
C ASP A 219 25.53 9.83 3.33
N MET A 220 24.64 9.30 2.50
CA MET A 220 24.14 7.93 2.63
C MET A 220 25.26 6.89 2.53
N ALA A 221 26.18 7.01 1.57
CA ALA A 221 27.30 6.08 1.41
C ALA A 221 28.25 6.10 2.63
N ALA A 222 28.55 7.28 3.16
CA ALA A 222 29.34 7.44 4.38
C ALA A 222 28.63 6.84 5.61
N TYR A 223 27.32 7.05 5.72
CA TYR A 223 26.49 6.47 6.77
C TYR A 223 26.44 4.94 6.68
N ALA A 224 26.26 4.38 5.47
CA ALA A 224 26.32 2.93 5.23
C ALA A 224 27.67 2.34 5.65
N ALA A 225 28.78 2.98 5.26
CA ALA A 225 30.13 2.54 5.62
C ALA A 225 30.38 2.56 7.14
N ARG A 226 29.84 3.56 7.85
CA ARG A 226 29.87 3.64 9.32
C ARG A 226 29.23 2.41 9.99
N TYR A 227 28.20 1.84 9.36
CA TYR A 227 27.46 0.68 9.83
C TYR A 227 27.89 -0.65 9.17
N ASN A 228 29.07 -0.67 8.53
CA ASN A 228 29.63 -1.84 7.84
C ASN A 228 28.75 -2.38 6.69
N ILE A 229 28.06 -1.47 5.98
CA ILE A 229 27.26 -1.77 4.78
C ILE A 229 27.95 -1.17 3.54
N GLY A 230 28.14 -1.99 2.51
CA GLY A 230 28.62 -1.56 1.20
C GLY A 230 27.47 -1.10 0.30
N LEU A 231 27.48 0.16 -0.12
CA LEU A 231 26.47 0.72 -1.02
C LEU A 231 26.80 0.43 -2.50
N VAL A 232 26.10 -0.49 -3.14
CA VAL A 232 26.29 -0.90 -4.54
C VAL A 232 25.45 0.00 -5.46
N PRO A 233 26.06 0.89 -6.25
CA PRO A 233 25.33 1.67 -7.24
C PRO A 233 24.81 0.77 -8.37
N LEU A 234 23.56 0.99 -8.77
CA LEU A 234 22.88 0.34 -9.88
C LEU A 234 22.37 1.39 -10.87
N THR A 235 23.06 1.55 -11.99
CA THR A 235 22.59 2.36 -13.12
C THR A 235 22.19 1.43 -14.24
N ASN A 236 20.88 1.34 -14.50
CA ASN A 236 20.40 0.37 -15.47
C ASN A 236 20.79 0.78 -16.90
N MET A 237 21.46 -0.12 -17.62
CA MET A 237 21.82 0.01 -19.02
C MET A 237 22.09 -1.37 -19.64
N PRO A 238 21.86 -1.57 -20.95
CA PRO A 238 21.40 -0.57 -21.92
C PRO A 238 19.88 -0.40 -21.98
N GLY A 239 19.11 -1.19 -21.22
CA GLY A 239 17.66 -1.02 -21.05
C GLY A 239 17.31 -0.02 -19.93
N HIS A 240 16.02 0.32 -19.81
CA HIS A 240 15.47 1.22 -18.77
C HIS A 240 16.13 2.60 -18.66
N MET A 241 16.70 3.10 -19.76
CA MET A 241 17.38 4.38 -19.80
C MET A 241 16.48 5.55 -20.21
N GLY A 242 15.15 5.34 -20.31
CA GLY A 242 14.22 6.31 -20.91
C GLY A 242 14.30 7.73 -20.36
N LYS A 243 14.48 7.90 -19.03
CA LYS A 243 14.67 9.24 -18.43
C LYS A 243 15.94 9.92 -18.94
N LEU A 244 17.04 9.18 -18.99
CA LEU A 244 18.33 9.71 -19.42
C LEU A 244 18.35 9.96 -20.94
N LEU A 245 17.82 9.01 -21.73
CA LEU A 245 17.75 9.10 -23.18
C LEU A 245 16.76 10.15 -23.69
N ALA A 246 15.78 10.57 -22.89
CA ALA A 246 14.95 11.73 -23.22
C ALA A 246 15.78 13.01 -23.41
N THR A 247 16.95 13.13 -22.77
CA THR A 247 17.89 14.24 -22.96
C THR A 247 18.91 14.00 -24.07
N ARG A 248 19.04 12.74 -24.52
CA ARG A 248 19.97 12.27 -25.56
C ARG A 248 19.26 11.36 -26.57
N PRO A 249 18.21 11.85 -27.27
CA PRO A 249 17.44 11.03 -28.20
C PRO A 249 18.29 10.54 -29.38
N ASP A 250 19.41 11.20 -29.67
CA ASP A 250 20.41 10.78 -30.65
C ASP A 250 21.05 9.41 -30.31
N LEU A 251 21.09 9.04 -29.03
CA LEU A 251 21.64 7.78 -28.53
C LEU A 251 20.56 6.70 -28.30
N ALA A 252 19.28 7.02 -28.44
CA ALA A 252 18.21 6.06 -28.27
C ALA A 252 18.10 5.11 -29.49
N LEU A 253 17.76 3.84 -29.22
CA LEU A 253 17.51 2.85 -30.26
C LEU A 253 16.18 3.18 -30.96
N PRO A 254 16.16 3.36 -32.29
CA PRO A 254 14.93 3.70 -33.00
C PRO A 254 13.81 2.68 -32.74
N GLY A 255 12.61 3.14 -32.38
CA GLY A 255 11.48 2.26 -32.03
C GLY A 255 11.49 1.72 -30.60
N ARG A 256 12.51 2.06 -29.80
CA ARG A 256 12.68 1.62 -28.41
C ARG A 256 13.38 2.72 -27.59
N ALA A 257 12.66 3.81 -27.30
CA ALA A 257 13.22 5.05 -26.76
C ALA A 257 13.90 4.90 -25.38
N GLU A 258 13.56 3.85 -24.64
CA GLU A 258 14.15 3.49 -23.34
C GLU A 258 15.43 2.67 -23.43
N ALA A 259 15.85 2.28 -24.64
CA ALA A 259 17.00 1.43 -24.89
C ALA A 259 18.13 2.21 -25.58
N LEU A 260 19.36 2.06 -25.08
CA LEU A 260 20.55 2.65 -25.68
C LEU A 260 20.89 1.94 -27.00
N ASP A 261 21.21 2.70 -28.04
CA ASP A 261 21.54 2.16 -29.36
C ASP A 261 22.97 1.64 -29.42
N LEU A 262 23.15 0.34 -29.18
CA LEU A 262 24.45 -0.31 -29.18
C LEU A 262 25.09 -0.45 -30.57
N SER A 263 24.39 -0.05 -31.65
CA SER A 263 25.01 0.05 -32.99
C SER A 263 25.98 1.24 -33.11
N LYS A 264 25.87 2.22 -32.21
CA LYS A 264 26.64 3.47 -32.24
C LYS A 264 27.82 3.45 -31.27
N ASP A 265 29.02 3.78 -31.74
CA ASP A 265 30.20 3.91 -30.85
C ASP A 265 30.04 5.00 -29.77
N ALA A 266 29.27 6.05 -30.10
CA ALA A 266 28.92 7.11 -29.17
C ALA A 266 28.14 6.60 -27.93
N ALA A 267 27.38 5.50 -28.05
CA ALA A 267 26.66 4.89 -26.94
C ALA A 267 27.62 4.32 -25.87
N TYR A 268 28.67 3.63 -26.30
CA TYR A 268 29.70 3.08 -25.40
C TYR A 268 30.47 4.19 -24.69
N THR A 269 30.80 5.26 -25.43
CA THR A 269 31.47 6.44 -24.85
C THR A 269 30.58 7.10 -23.80
N PHE A 270 29.30 7.29 -24.11
CA PHE A 270 28.32 7.84 -23.18
C PHE A 270 28.18 7.00 -21.91
N ALA A 271 27.98 5.69 -22.04
CA ALA A 271 27.86 4.78 -20.89
C ALA A 271 29.09 4.86 -19.97
N LYS A 272 30.31 4.81 -20.53
CA LYS A 272 31.55 4.86 -19.76
C LYS A 272 31.77 6.23 -19.12
N ASN A 273 31.70 7.30 -19.89
CA ASN A 273 32.24 8.61 -19.50
C ASN A 273 31.20 9.51 -18.85
N ASP A 274 29.94 9.45 -19.30
CA ASP A 274 28.88 10.35 -18.84
C ASP A 274 28.01 9.71 -17.75
N VAL A 275 27.97 8.37 -17.67
CA VAL A 275 27.15 7.65 -16.67
C VAL A 275 28.00 6.98 -15.58
N ILE A 276 28.90 6.06 -15.97
CA ILE A 276 29.63 5.24 -14.99
C ILE A 276 30.73 6.05 -14.29
N THR A 277 31.63 6.69 -15.04
CA THR A 277 32.81 7.38 -14.48
C THR A 277 32.47 8.45 -13.43
N PRO A 278 31.47 9.33 -13.64
CA PRO A 278 31.13 10.35 -12.66
C PRO A 278 30.67 9.75 -11.33
N MET A 279 30.01 8.60 -11.38
CA MET A 279 29.48 7.91 -10.21
C MET A 279 30.56 7.10 -9.48
N LEU A 280 31.50 6.48 -10.19
CA LEU A 280 32.60 5.70 -9.58
C LEU A 280 33.40 6.51 -8.54
N GLY A 281 33.60 7.82 -8.79
CA GLY A 281 34.28 8.72 -7.87
C GLY A 281 33.49 9.09 -6.61
N HIS A 282 32.21 8.72 -6.53
CA HIS A 282 31.32 9.09 -5.43
C HIS A 282 30.93 7.92 -4.53
N PHE A 283 31.09 6.69 -5.03
CA PHE A 283 30.71 5.48 -4.29
C PHE A 283 31.93 4.58 -4.03
N PRO A 284 32.33 4.38 -2.76
CA PRO A 284 33.52 3.60 -2.41
C PRO A 284 33.29 2.08 -2.44
N SER A 285 32.11 1.60 -2.81
CA SER A 285 31.80 0.16 -2.87
C SER A 285 32.70 -0.57 -3.86
N ARG A 286 33.03 -1.83 -3.56
CA ARG A 286 33.81 -2.73 -4.42
C ARG A 286 33.04 -3.25 -5.64
N TYR A 287 31.74 -2.98 -5.72
CA TYR A 287 30.87 -3.47 -6.78
C TYR A 287 30.21 -2.33 -7.55
N TRP A 288 29.96 -2.58 -8.83
CA TRP A 288 29.10 -1.78 -9.69
C TRP A 288 28.06 -2.69 -10.33
N HIS A 289 26.79 -2.28 -10.35
CA HIS A 289 25.73 -3.06 -10.99
C HIS A 289 25.26 -2.37 -12.27
N LEU A 290 25.37 -3.07 -13.40
CA LEU A 290 25.02 -2.54 -14.72
C LEU A 290 23.51 -2.58 -15.00
N GLY A 291 22.78 -3.45 -14.29
CA GLY A 291 21.43 -3.82 -14.68
C GLY A 291 21.52 -4.85 -15.80
N ALA A 292 21.49 -4.39 -17.06
CA ALA A 292 21.44 -5.20 -18.28
C ALA A 292 20.16 -6.04 -18.42
N ASP A 293 19.13 -5.72 -17.64
CA ASP A 293 17.80 -6.33 -17.70
C ASP A 293 16.93 -5.72 -18.80
N GLU A 294 16.07 -6.57 -19.34
CA GLU A 294 14.94 -6.29 -20.23
C GLU A 294 15.32 -5.50 -21.50
N TYR A 295 16.60 -5.54 -21.91
CA TYR A 295 17.12 -4.69 -22.99
C TYR A 295 16.32 -4.83 -24.28
N LEU A 296 16.00 -6.05 -24.74
CA LEU A 296 15.18 -6.37 -25.93
C LEU A 296 14.02 -7.32 -25.65
N VAL A 297 13.56 -7.38 -24.40
CA VAL A 297 12.46 -8.26 -24.00
C VAL A 297 11.12 -7.69 -24.48
N ASP A 298 10.36 -8.53 -25.19
CA ASP A 298 8.96 -8.31 -25.50
C ASP A 298 8.13 -8.98 -24.39
N PHE A 299 7.28 -8.23 -23.70
CA PHE A 299 6.50 -8.73 -22.55
C PHE A 299 5.26 -9.56 -22.92
N SER A 300 5.16 -10.01 -24.18
CA SER A 300 4.13 -10.94 -24.64
C SER A 300 4.59 -12.40 -24.61
N GLY A 301 3.64 -13.32 -24.48
CA GLY A 301 3.91 -14.77 -24.54
C GLY A 301 4.94 -15.24 -23.50
N ASP A 302 6.01 -15.87 -23.97
CA ASP A 302 7.13 -16.41 -23.15
C ASP A 302 8.33 -15.45 -23.09
N PHE A 303 8.04 -14.15 -23.11
CA PHE A 303 9.00 -13.06 -22.99
C PHE A 303 10.16 -13.13 -24.00
N PRO A 304 9.93 -13.21 -25.33
CA PRO A 304 11.03 -13.39 -26.28
C PRO A 304 11.95 -12.15 -26.35
N VAL A 305 13.25 -12.37 -26.62
CA VAL A 305 14.22 -11.28 -26.87
C VAL A 305 14.28 -10.98 -28.37
N ARG A 306 13.89 -9.77 -28.78
CA ARG A 306 13.56 -9.41 -30.17
C ARG A 306 14.70 -8.73 -30.93
N TYR A 307 15.84 -9.38 -31.05
CA TYR A 307 16.95 -8.90 -31.92
C TYR A 307 16.57 -8.87 -33.41
N ASP A 308 15.57 -9.65 -33.83
CA ASP A 308 15.04 -9.67 -35.20
C ASP A 308 14.46 -8.34 -35.66
N LEU A 309 14.02 -7.50 -34.72
CA LEU A 309 13.45 -6.17 -35.01
C LEU A 309 14.53 -5.10 -35.22
N PHE A 310 15.80 -5.38 -34.91
CA PHE A 310 16.89 -4.41 -34.90
C PHE A 310 18.14 -4.96 -35.62
N PRO A 311 18.09 -5.16 -36.95
CA PRO A 311 19.17 -5.78 -37.73
C PRO A 311 20.51 -5.05 -37.63
N GLU A 312 20.51 -3.75 -37.35
CA GLU A 312 21.70 -2.91 -37.10
C GLU A 312 22.53 -3.40 -35.92
N LEU A 313 21.90 -3.98 -34.88
CA LEU A 313 22.59 -4.55 -33.74
C LEU A 313 23.35 -5.82 -34.14
N GLY A 314 22.75 -6.65 -35.00
CA GLY A 314 23.42 -7.81 -35.58
C GLY A 314 24.56 -7.42 -36.53
N ALA A 315 24.41 -6.33 -37.27
CA ALA A 315 25.49 -5.79 -38.09
C ALA A 315 26.67 -5.33 -37.23
N LYS A 316 26.40 -4.61 -36.13
CA LYS A 316 27.43 -4.18 -35.19
C LYS A 316 28.12 -5.35 -34.48
N ALA A 317 27.37 -6.39 -34.12
CA ALA A 317 27.97 -7.61 -33.55
C ALA A 317 29.02 -8.21 -34.51
N ARG A 318 28.67 -8.36 -35.79
CA ARG A 318 29.60 -8.90 -36.81
C ARG A 318 30.76 -7.97 -37.13
N GLU A 319 30.53 -6.66 -37.10
CA GLU A 319 31.60 -5.67 -37.22
C GLU A 319 32.63 -5.82 -36.09
N ARG A 320 32.17 -6.03 -34.86
CA ARG A 320 33.04 -6.08 -33.67
C ARG A 320 33.73 -7.43 -33.46
N PHE A 321 33.04 -8.53 -33.74
CA PHE A 321 33.47 -9.88 -33.34
C PHE A 321 33.67 -10.85 -34.50
N GLY A 322 33.52 -10.37 -35.74
CA GLY A 322 33.72 -11.17 -36.95
C GLY A 322 32.43 -11.76 -37.52
N SER A 323 32.54 -12.41 -38.68
CA SER A 323 31.38 -12.83 -39.49
C SER A 323 30.44 -13.82 -38.79
N ASP A 324 30.96 -14.60 -37.84
CA ASP A 324 30.23 -15.68 -37.17
C ASP A 324 29.42 -15.17 -35.97
N ALA A 325 29.61 -13.90 -35.58
CA ALA A 325 28.92 -13.29 -34.46
C ALA A 325 27.40 -13.22 -34.66
N VAL A 326 26.67 -13.53 -33.60
CA VAL A 326 25.21 -13.48 -33.54
C VAL A 326 24.74 -12.18 -32.88
N PRO A 327 23.52 -11.69 -33.16
CA PRO A 327 23.05 -10.41 -32.64
C PRO A 327 23.18 -10.21 -31.11
N PRO A 328 22.93 -11.23 -30.25
CA PRO A 328 23.15 -11.09 -28.81
C PRO A 328 24.57 -10.72 -28.38
N ASP A 329 25.59 -11.05 -29.19
CA ASP A 329 26.98 -10.77 -28.85
C ASP A 329 27.25 -9.26 -28.70
N VAL A 330 26.45 -8.37 -29.32
CA VAL A 330 26.60 -6.92 -29.13
C VAL A 330 26.32 -6.49 -27.69
N LEU A 331 25.34 -7.12 -27.02
CA LEU A 331 25.02 -6.85 -25.62
C LEU A 331 26.12 -7.41 -24.71
N TYR A 332 26.62 -8.61 -25.02
CA TYR A 332 27.65 -9.27 -24.23
C TYR A 332 28.98 -8.54 -24.32
N GLY A 333 29.34 -8.11 -25.53
CA GLY A 333 30.45 -7.21 -25.79
C GLY A 333 30.33 -5.90 -25.03
N PHE A 334 29.14 -5.28 -25.02
CA PHE A 334 28.88 -4.09 -24.20
C PHE A 334 29.08 -4.37 -22.70
N ILE A 335 28.57 -5.48 -22.18
CA ILE A 335 28.77 -5.88 -20.77
C ILE A 335 30.27 -6.03 -20.46
N ASN A 336 31.03 -6.70 -21.33
CA ASN A 336 32.47 -6.90 -21.17
C ASN A 336 33.23 -5.56 -21.23
N ASP A 337 32.85 -4.65 -22.14
CA ASP A 337 33.42 -3.30 -22.21
C ASP A 337 33.19 -2.49 -20.92
N MET A 338 32.01 -2.61 -20.31
CA MET A 338 31.69 -1.96 -19.03
C MET A 338 32.41 -2.65 -17.88
N ASN A 339 32.56 -3.98 -17.94
CA ASN A 339 33.31 -4.76 -16.97
C ASN A 339 34.76 -4.30 -16.90
N ASP A 340 35.43 -4.19 -18.05
CA ASP A 340 36.79 -3.68 -18.14
C ASP A 340 36.90 -2.25 -17.58
N HIS A 341 35.94 -1.39 -17.91
CA HIS A 341 35.92 -0.01 -17.44
C HIS A 341 35.80 0.11 -15.91
N VAL A 342 34.90 -0.65 -15.28
CA VAL A 342 34.74 -0.62 -13.82
C VAL A 342 35.90 -1.34 -13.12
N ARG A 343 36.47 -2.40 -13.71
CA ARG A 343 37.63 -3.11 -13.19
C ARG A 343 38.90 -2.27 -13.20
N ALA A 344 39.10 -1.46 -14.25
CA ALA A 344 40.17 -0.47 -14.30
C ALA A 344 40.09 0.55 -13.14
N ASN A 345 38.90 0.71 -12.55
CA ASN A 345 38.64 1.54 -11.37
C ASN A 345 38.49 0.72 -10.07
N GLY A 346 39.00 -0.51 -10.03
CA GLY A 346 39.05 -1.34 -8.83
C GLY A 346 37.70 -1.88 -8.37
N ARG A 347 36.72 -2.02 -9.28
CA ARG A 347 35.40 -2.58 -8.99
C ARG A 347 35.20 -3.93 -9.69
N GLN A 348 34.23 -4.71 -9.21
CA GLN A 348 33.74 -5.90 -9.91
C GLN A 348 32.31 -5.67 -10.41
N LEU A 349 32.06 -6.02 -11.68
CA LEU A 349 30.76 -5.82 -12.32
C LEU A 349 29.74 -6.87 -11.86
N ARG A 350 28.47 -6.44 -11.79
CA ARG A 350 27.30 -7.27 -11.51
C ARG A 350 26.20 -6.98 -12.53
N ILE A 351 25.46 -8.00 -12.95
CA ILE A 351 24.36 -7.90 -13.95
C ILE A 351 23.17 -8.77 -13.55
N TRP A 352 21.99 -8.47 -14.07
CA TRP A 352 20.85 -9.39 -14.07
C TRP A 352 21.03 -10.49 -15.13
N ASN A 353 20.28 -11.60 -14.99
CA ASN A 353 20.47 -12.80 -15.81
C ASN A 353 19.65 -12.86 -17.12
N ASP A 354 18.60 -12.07 -17.27
CA ASP A 354 17.55 -12.31 -18.27
C ASP A 354 17.98 -12.08 -19.72
N GLY A 355 19.02 -11.27 -19.93
CA GLY A 355 19.70 -11.09 -21.21
C GLY A 355 20.70 -12.21 -21.56
N LEU A 356 21.00 -13.14 -20.63
CA LEU A 356 21.97 -14.20 -20.84
C LEU A 356 21.34 -15.41 -21.55
N LEU A 357 21.39 -15.42 -22.88
CA LEU A 357 20.91 -16.48 -23.75
C LEU A 357 21.86 -17.69 -23.83
N THR A 358 21.31 -18.85 -24.20
CA THR A 358 22.05 -20.11 -24.34
C THR A 358 22.92 -20.20 -25.60
N SER A 359 22.65 -19.39 -26.63
CA SER A 359 23.36 -19.41 -27.92
C SER A 359 24.03 -18.06 -28.19
N VAL A 360 25.34 -18.02 -27.95
CA VAL A 360 26.22 -16.87 -28.19
C VAL A 360 27.59 -17.36 -28.65
N THR A 361 28.34 -16.54 -29.39
CA THR A 361 29.73 -16.86 -29.75
C THR A 361 30.72 -16.10 -28.88
N GLU A 362 30.32 -14.96 -28.31
CA GLU A 362 31.15 -14.12 -27.42
C GLU A 362 30.54 -14.07 -26.01
N PRO A 363 30.93 -14.96 -25.09
CA PRO A 363 30.36 -15.01 -23.74
C PRO A 363 30.75 -13.81 -22.88
N VAL A 364 29.90 -13.46 -21.92
CA VAL A 364 30.25 -12.50 -20.85
C VAL A 364 31.39 -13.07 -20.01
N ASP A 365 32.33 -12.23 -19.57
CA ASP A 365 33.44 -12.67 -18.71
C ASP A 365 32.94 -13.34 -17.41
N THR A 366 33.53 -14.47 -17.05
CA THR A 366 33.16 -15.24 -15.84
C THR A 366 33.49 -14.53 -14.53
N ASN A 367 34.26 -13.44 -14.58
CA ASN A 367 34.52 -12.58 -13.43
C ASN A 367 33.38 -11.58 -13.14
N VAL A 368 32.38 -11.49 -14.02
CA VAL A 368 31.12 -10.76 -13.79
C VAL A 368 30.22 -11.60 -12.89
N ILE A 369 29.64 -10.97 -11.87
CA ILE A 369 28.68 -11.64 -10.98
C ILE A 369 27.29 -11.57 -11.63
N VAL A 370 26.63 -12.72 -11.74
CA VAL A 370 25.26 -12.80 -12.27
C VAL A 370 24.26 -12.85 -11.13
N GLU A 371 23.25 -11.99 -11.19
CA GLU A 371 22.17 -11.92 -10.24
C GLU A 371 20.89 -12.47 -10.88
N HIS A 372 20.45 -13.63 -10.40
CA HIS A 372 19.45 -14.42 -11.09
C HIS A 372 18.05 -14.20 -10.52
N TRP A 373 17.17 -13.57 -11.30
CA TRP A 373 15.84 -13.15 -10.88
C TRP A 373 14.68 -13.81 -11.64
N VAL A 374 14.93 -14.32 -12.86
CA VAL A 374 13.91 -14.98 -13.69
C VAL A 374 14.42 -16.25 -14.32
N HIS A 375 13.50 -17.18 -14.57
CA HIS A 375 13.74 -18.41 -15.32
C HIS A 375 12.79 -18.47 -16.50
N TRP A 376 13.19 -17.85 -17.60
CA TRP A 376 12.44 -17.82 -18.86
C TRP A 376 13.11 -18.68 -19.92
N THR A 377 12.33 -19.16 -20.90
CA THR A 377 12.86 -20.04 -21.96
C THR A 377 13.96 -19.35 -22.76
N GLY A 378 14.98 -20.12 -23.16
CA GLY A 378 16.12 -19.65 -23.97
C GLY A 378 17.22 -18.92 -23.20
N ARG A 379 17.06 -18.72 -21.89
CA ARG A 379 18.08 -18.12 -21.01
C ARG A 379 18.92 -19.19 -20.32
N ARG A 380 20.13 -18.82 -19.90
CA ARG A 380 20.98 -19.66 -19.07
C ARG A 380 20.37 -19.81 -17.68
N THR A 381 20.26 -21.07 -17.26
CA THR A 381 19.80 -21.46 -15.91
C THR A 381 20.88 -21.22 -14.85
N PRO A 382 20.51 -21.15 -13.55
CA PRO A 382 21.46 -21.11 -12.45
C PRO A 382 22.52 -22.22 -12.53
N SER A 383 22.13 -23.47 -12.79
CA SER A 383 23.07 -24.58 -12.93
C SER A 383 24.04 -24.39 -14.10
N GLN A 384 23.57 -23.92 -15.26
CA GLN A 384 24.43 -23.65 -16.41
C GLN A 384 25.45 -22.55 -16.12
N LEU A 385 25.05 -21.49 -15.40
CA LEU A 385 25.94 -20.40 -15.01
C LEU A 385 27.01 -20.89 -14.01
N LEU A 386 26.61 -21.61 -12.96
CA LEU A 386 27.54 -22.14 -11.97
C LEU A 386 28.53 -23.14 -12.60
N ASN A 387 28.05 -24.04 -13.47
CA ASN A 387 28.89 -25.00 -14.18
C ASN A 387 29.86 -24.33 -15.17
N ALA A 388 29.50 -23.16 -15.70
CA ALA A 388 30.38 -22.35 -16.54
C ALA A 388 31.37 -21.48 -15.74
N GLY A 389 31.36 -21.57 -14.40
CA GLY A 389 32.30 -20.88 -13.53
C GLY A 389 31.90 -19.46 -13.13
N TYR A 390 30.68 -19.01 -13.46
CA TYR A 390 30.19 -17.72 -12.97
C TYR A 390 29.92 -17.77 -11.48
N GLN A 391 30.02 -16.61 -10.84
CA GLN A 391 29.48 -16.42 -9.49
C GLN A 391 28.02 -15.97 -9.61
N VAL A 392 27.13 -16.62 -8.86
CA VAL A 392 25.69 -16.38 -8.96
C VAL A 392 25.12 -15.95 -7.62
N SER A 393 24.41 -14.82 -7.61
CA SER A 393 23.60 -14.36 -6.48
C SER A 393 22.13 -14.58 -6.76
N ASN A 394 21.37 -14.96 -5.75
CA ASN A 394 19.96 -15.27 -5.87
C ASN A 394 19.09 -14.02 -5.65
N SER A 395 18.22 -13.74 -6.61
CA SER A 395 17.30 -12.60 -6.62
C SER A 395 15.87 -13.08 -6.87
N ASN A 396 15.50 -14.20 -6.23
CA ASN A 396 14.25 -14.92 -6.48
C ASN A 396 13.01 -14.03 -6.28
N GLY A 397 12.28 -13.79 -7.37
CA GLY A 397 11.09 -12.95 -7.38
C GLY A 397 9.94 -13.47 -6.50
N ASP A 398 9.89 -14.78 -6.25
CA ASP A 398 8.79 -15.43 -5.52
C ASP A 398 8.87 -15.29 -4.02
N PHE A 399 10.08 -15.19 -3.49
CA PHE A 399 10.32 -15.07 -2.05
C PHE A 399 10.70 -13.65 -1.64
N LEU A 400 11.41 -12.90 -2.50
CA LEU A 400 12.22 -11.78 -2.05
C LEU A 400 11.78 -10.42 -2.60
N TYR A 401 10.75 -10.36 -3.46
CA TYR A 401 10.29 -9.13 -4.10
C TYR A 401 9.17 -8.46 -3.32
N HIS A 402 9.37 -7.17 -3.05
CA HIS A 402 8.35 -6.24 -2.62
C HIS A 402 8.03 -5.27 -3.77
N ASP A 403 6.88 -5.50 -4.39
CA ASP A 403 6.27 -4.65 -5.41
C ASP A 403 5.10 -3.89 -4.75
N PRO A 404 5.26 -2.59 -4.44
CA PRO A 404 4.27 -1.83 -3.68
C PRO A 404 2.84 -1.96 -4.24
N GLY A 405 1.90 -2.43 -3.42
CA GLY A 405 0.50 -2.64 -3.80
C GLY A 405 0.21 -3.89 -4.65
N ALA A 406 1.19 -4.76 -4.89
CA ALA A 406 1.03 -5.98 -5.70
C ALA A 406 1.60 -7.23 -5.00
N ARG A 407 2.93 -7.35 -4.94
CA ARG A 407 3.64 -8.54 -4.43
C ARG A 407 4.48 -8.17 -3.20
N ARG A 408 4.68 -9.11 -2.28
CA ARG A 408 5.51 -8.87 -1.08
C ARG A 408 6.23 -10.13 -0.59
N PRO A 409 7.39 -9.97 0.06
CA PRO A 409 8.09 -11.07 0.71
C PRO A 409 7.38 -11.45 2.02
N GLU A 410 7.13 -12.74 2.22
CA GLU A 410 6.51 -13.26 3.43
C GLU A 410 7.57 -13.92 4.33
N PRO A 411 7.66 -13.57 5.63
CA PRO A 411 8.76 -14.00 6.50
C PRO A 411 8.76 -15.50 6.77
N LYS A 412 7.56 -16.12 6.87
CA LYS A 412 7.43 -17.54 7.12
C LYS A 412 7.99 -18.40 5.98
N PRO A 413 7.57 -18.23 4.71
CA PRO A 413 8.17 -18.95 3.59
C PRO A 413 9.69 -18.75 3.48
N ILE A 414 10.18 -17.53 3.71
CA ILE A 414 11.64 -17.26 3.70
C ILE A 414 12.32 -18.07 4.79
N TYR A 415 11.81 -18.04 6.02
CA TYR A 415 12.43 -18.74 7.13
C TYR A 415 12.35 -20.26 6.95
N ASP A 416 11.18 -20.81 6.65
CA ASP A 416 10.92 -22.24 6.67
C ASP A 416 11.48 -22.96 5.44
N ASN A 417 11.40 -22.34 4.25
CA ASN A 417 11.55 -23.05 2.97
C ASN A 417 12.65 -22.50 2.05
N PHE A 418 13.15 -21.29 2.28
CA PHE A 418 14.13 -20.66 1.38
C PHE A 418 15.59 -20.94 1.82
N HIS A 419 16.45 -21.14 0.82
CA HIS A 419 17.90 -21.00 0.92
C HIS A 419 18.42 -20.44 -0.41
N PRO A 420 19.65 -19.86 -0.46
CA PRO A 420 20.18 -19.27 -1.70
C PRO A 420 20.24 -20.17 -2.93
N GLY A 421 20.10 -21.49 -2.77
CA GLY A 421 20.00 -22.43 -3.89
C GLY A 421 18.61 -22.52 -4.52
N VAL A 422 17.57 -21.94 -3.92
CA VAL A 422 16.19 -21.95 -4.44
C VAL A 422 15.99 -20.74 -5.36
N PHE A 423 16.22 -20.92 -6.66
CA PHE A 423 15.96 -19.89 -7.68
C PHE A 423 14.52 -20.02 -8.21
N ASN A 424 14.07 -19.07 -9.03
CA ASN A 424 12.84 -19.27 -9.80
C ASN A 424 13.04 -20.44 -10.76
N GLY A 425 12.10 -21.39 -10.81
CA GLY A 425 12.12 -22.52 -11.74
C GLY A 425 13.17 -23.61 -11.50
N GLU A 426 14.21 -23.37 -10.70
CA GLU A 426 15.29 -24.34 -10.43
C GLU A 426 15.76 -24.28 -8.96
N THR A 427 16.14 -25.43 -8.39
CA THR A 427 16.84 -25.50 -7.11
C THR A 427 18.19 -26.21 -7.27
N VAL A 428 19.26 -25.59 -6.78
CA VAL A 428 20.62 -26.15 -6.75
C VAL A 428 21.06 -26.41 -5.30
N ASP A 429 22.11 -27.23 -5.11
CA ASP A 429 22.67 -27.46 -3.78
C ASP A 429 23.14 -26.12 -3.16
N PRO A 430 22.69 -25.75 -1.95
CA PRO A 430 23.11 -24.53 -1.26
C PRO A 430 24.62 -24.42 -0.98
N ASN A 431 25.38 -25.51 -1.16
CA ASN A 431 26.83 -25.55 -0.99
C ASN A 431 27.59 -25.52 -2.32
N THR A 432 26.89 -25.35 -3.46
CA THR A 432 27.52 -25.27 -4.78
C THR A 432 28.53 -24.10 -4.83
N PRO A 433 29.80 -24.34 -5.20
CA PRO A 433 30.79 -23.28 -5.35
C PRO A 433 30.30 -22.19 -6.33
N GLY A 434 30.60 -20.93 -6.03
CA GLY A 434 30.15 -19.79 -6.83
C GLY A 434 28.81 -19.20 -6.39
N LEU A 435 28.03 -19.89 -5.54
CA LEU A 435 26.81 -19.35 -4.98
C LEU A 435 27.11 -18.29 -3.90
N ARG A 436 26.64 -17.06 -4.11
CA ARG A 436 27.05 -15.90 -3.30
C ARG A 436 26.11 -15.52 -2.16
N GLY A 437 24.83 -15.88 -2.24
CA GLY A 437 23.82 -15.47 -1.27
C GLY A 437 22.55 -14.95 -1.93
N ALA A 438 21.83 -14.04 -1.27
CA ALA A 438 20.59 -13.46 -1.78
C ALA A 438 20.31 -12.05 -1.24
N LYS A 439 19.27 -11.40 -1.77
CA LYS A 439 18.85 -10.07 -1.31
C LYS A 439 17.33 -9.87 -1.36
N LEU A 440 16.79 -9.07 -0.44
CA LEU A 440 15.43 -8.53 -0.57
C LEU A 440 15.40 -7.43 -1.62
N HIS A 441 14.27 -7.25 -2.29
CA HIS A 441 14.06 -6.21 -3.30
C HIS A 441 12.87 -5.34 -2.90
N LEU A 442 13.08 -4.03 -2.91
CA LEU A 442 12.03 -3.02 -2.85
C LEU A 442 12.01 -2.30 -4.20
N TRP A 443 11.10 -2.72 -5.07
CA TRP A 443 10.82 -2.04 -6.33
C TRP A 443 9.96 -0.81 -6.06
N THR A 444 10.01 0.20 -6.94
CA THR A 444 9.24 1.44 -6.73
C THR A 444 8.15 1.64 -7.77
N LEU A 445 6.94 1.80 -7.25
CA LEU A 445 5.82 2.41 -7.94
C LEU A 445 5.42 3.63 -7.09
N PRO A 446 5.42 4.86 -7.64
CA PRO A 446 5.02 6.05 -6.90
C PRO A 446 3.62 5.88 -6.32
N ASP A 447 3.38 6.47 -5.15
CA ASP A 447 2.05 6.62 -4.53
C ASP A 447 1.29 5.34 -4.17
N ARG A 448 1.92 4.16 -4.28
CA ARG A 448 1.29 2.88 -3.89
C ARG A 448 1.40 2.60 -2.39
N GLU A 449 2.49 2.95 -1.73
CA GLU A 449 2.71 2.70 -0.29
C GLU A 449 3.57 3.81 0.34
N THR A 450 3.39 4.09 1.64
CA THR A 450 4.26 5.04 2.38
C THR A 450 5.59 4.41 2.77
N GLU A 451 6.59 5.25 3.07
CA GLU A 451 7.92 4.81 3.55
C GLU A 451 7.83 3.98 4.85
N GLU A 452 6.95 4.40 5.76
CA GLU A 452 6.74 3.71 7.03
C GLU A 452 6.09 2.35 6.82
N PHE A 453 5.09 2.27 5.94
CA PHE A 453 4.45 0.99 5.62
C PHE A 453 5.45 -0.01 5.02
N GLN A 454 6.28 0.44 4.07
CA GLN A 454 7.33 -0.39 3.47
C GLN A 454 8.35 -0.86 4.51
N SER A 455 8.78 0.02 5.41
CA SER A 455 9.68 -0.33 6.51
C SER A 455 9.11 -1.44 7.39
N ASP A 456 7.83 -1.34 7.72
CA ASP A 456 7.13 -2.30 8.58
C ASP A 456 6.93 -3.64 7.90
N ARG A 457 6.55 -3.63 6.61
CA ARG A 457 6.42 -4.86 5.81
C ARG A 457 7.73 -5.62 5.69
N LEU A 458 8.85 -4.91 5.57
CA LEU A 458 10.17 -5.53 5.41
C LEU A 458 10.80 -5.98 6.74
N MET A 459 10.25 -5.59 7.90
CA MET A 459 10.84 -5.88 9.21
C MET A 459 11.09 -7.39 9.40
N GLU A 460 10.05 -8.20 9.37
CA GLU A 460 10.14 -9.65 9.62
C GLU A 460 10.91 -10.38 8.49
N PRO A 461 10.66 -10.10 7.20
CA PRO A 461 11.45 -10.66 6.10
C PRO A 461 12.96 -10.45 6.24
N PHE A 462 13.39 -9.26 6.70
CA PHE A 462 14.80 -8.98 6.96
C PHE A 462 15.42 -9.94 7.97
N ARG A 463 14.71 -10.25 9.07
CA ARG A 463 15.20 -11.18 10.10
C ARG A 463 15.24 -12.61 9.59
N ALA A 464 14.19 -13.02 8.89
CA ALA A 464 14.11 -14.35 8.29
C ALA A 464 15.25 -14.57 7.30
N LEU A 465 15.45 -13.62 6.37
CA LEU A 465 16.53 -13.71 5.38
C LEU A 465 17.91 -13.64 6.05
N SER A 466 18.11 -12.76 7.03
CA SER A 466 19.36 -12.68 7.79
C SER A 466 19.76 -14.02 8.42
N GLN A 467 18.82 -14.71 9.09
CA GLN A 467 19.08 -16.03 9.65
C GLN A 467 19.49 -17.05 8.57
N VAL A 468 18.78 -17.05 7.43
CA VAL A 468 19.07 -17.98 6.31
C VAL A 468 20.44 -17.71 5.70
N LEU A 469 20.79 -16.45 5.46
CA LEU A 469 22.04 -16.08 4.79
C LEU A 469 23.27 -16.12 5.70
N TRP A 470 23.07 -15.91 7.00
CA TRP A 470 24.12 -16.16 7.98
C TRP A 470 24.43 -17.66 8.06
N GLY A 471 23.41 -18.50 7.90
CA GLY A 471 23.56 -19.95 7.77
C GLY A 471 23.93 -20.66 9.07
N SER A 472 23.71 -20.03 10.22
CA SER A 472 23.83 -20.69 11.53
C SER A 472 22.64 -21.62 11.79
N PRO A 473 22.77 -22.56 12.74
CA PRO A 473 21.65 -23.36 13.19
C PRO A 473 20.48 -22.49 13.64
N LYS A 474 19.26 -22.81 13.19
CA LYS A 474 18.05 -22.12 13.62
C LYS A 474 17.74 -22.44 15.09
N LEU A 475 17.55 -21.42 15.91
CA LEU A 475 17.13 -21.61 17.31
C LEU A 475 15.73 -22.22 17.42
N HIS A 476 14.83 -21.87 16.51
CA HIS A 476 13.49 -22.41 16.40
C HIS A 476 13.33 -23.13 15.06
N ALA A 477 12.75 -24.32 15.05
CA ALA A 477 12.64 -25.10 13.81
C ALA A 477 11.80 -24.40 12.72
N THR A 478 10.76 -23.67 13.13
CA THR A 478 9.83 -22.97 12.23
C THR A 478 9.59 -21.52 12.66
N TYR A 479 9.09 -20.72 11.72
CA TYR A 479 8.71 -19.33 11.95
C TYR A 479 7.74 -19.16 13.14
N ASP A 480 6.62 -19.88 13.10
CA ASP A 480 5.57 -19.82 14.12
C ASP A 480 5.94 -20.58 15.40
N GLY A 481 6.95 -21.45 15.33
CA GLY A 481 7.45 -22.24 16.47
C GLY A 481 8.31 -21.45 17.46
N GLY A 482 8.38 -20.12 17.31
CA GLY A 482 9.02 -19.21 18.26
C GLY A 482 9.92 -18.14 17.63
N PHE A 483 10.26 -18.26 16.34
CA PHE A 483 11.07 -17.23 15.68
C PHE A 483 10.34 -15.89 15.58
N SER A 484 9.03 -15.88 15.30
CA SER A 484 8.21 -14.67 15.30
C SER A 484 8.21 -13.96 16.66
N SER A 485 8.13 -14.72 17.75
CA SER A 485 8.25 -14.19 19.12
C SER A 485 9.65 -13.62 19.39
N LEU A 486 10.71 -14.28 18.93
CA LEU A 486 12.08 -13.78 19.05
C LEU A 486 12.27 -12.44 18.31
N ILE A 487 11.67 -12.28 17.12
CA ILE A 487 11.66 -11.00 16.41
C ILE A 487 11.02 -9.91 17.28
N GLY A 488 9.91 -10.22 17.96
CA GLY A 488 9.25 -9.31 18.90
C GLY A 488 10.13 -8.93 20.09
N THR A 489 10.85 -9.89 20.66
CA THR A 489 11.78 -9.67 21.79
C THR A 489 12.98 -8.80 21.41
N LEU A 490 13.58 -9.06 20.24
CA LEU A 490 14.75 -8.31 19.79
C LEU A 490 14.40 -6.96 19.19
N GLY A 491 13.27 -6.84 18.51
CA GLY A 491 12.76 -5.59 17.94
C GLY A 491 13.62 -4.98 16.82
N ARG A 492 13.49 -3.66 16.66
CA ARG A 492 14.27 -2.81 15.75
C ARG A 492 15.65 -2.45 16.35
N PRO A 493 16.65 -2.08 15.53
CA PRO A 493 17.96 -1.66 16.02
C PRO A 493 17.88 -0.40 16.89
N PRO A 494 18.87 -0.16 17.77
CA PRO A 494 18.87 1.00 18.65
C PRO A 494 18.99 2.32 17.87
N GLY A 495 18.00 3.20 18.01
CA GLY A 495 17.96 4.47 17.28
C GLY A 495 17.54 4.33 15.82
N PHE A 496 16.90 3.19 15.46
CA PHE A 496 15.97 3.17 14.34
C PHE A 496 15.01 4.35 14.52
N PRO A 497 14.75 5.17 13.48
CA PRO A 497 13.85 6.31 13.59
C PRO A 497 12.55 5.90 14.27
N ALA A 498 12.32 6.45 15.46
CA ALA A 498 11.17 6.09 16.27
C ALA A 498 9.89 6.50 15.55
N GLY A 499 8.83 5.71 15.71
CA GLY A 499 7.58 5.98 15.01
C GLY A 499 6.82 4.75 14.54
N ARG A 500 7.15 3.54 14.99
CA ARG A 500 6.23 2.42 14.80
C ARG A 500 5.02 2.68 15.68
N HIS A 501 4.01 3.27 15.05
CA HIS A 501 2.69 3.38 15.59
C HIS A 501 1.67 3.26 14.48
N THR A 502 0.53 2.62 14.75
CA THR A 502 -0.61 2.70 13.84
C THR A 502 -1.58 3.75 14.34
N LEU A 503 -2.02 4.60 13.41
CA LEU A 503 -2.97 5.67 13.66
C LEU A 503 -4.38 5.17 13.33
N SER A 504 -5.36 5.49 14.15
CA SER A 504 -6.77 5.34 13.83
C SER A 504 -7.51 6.59 14.32
N PRO A 505 -8.02 7.46 13.45
CA PRO A 505 -7.96 7.39 11.99
C PRO A 505 -6.53 7.52 11.44
N VAL A 506 -6.24 6.90 10.29
CA VAL A 506 -4.96 7.07 9.59
C VAL A 506 -4.81 8.47 8.99
N ASN A 507 -3.57 8.89 8.73
CA ASN A 507 -3.30 10.14 8.03
C ASN A 507 -3.98 10.14 6.65
N GLY A 508 -4.72 11.21 6.33
CA GLY A 508 -5.46 11.35 5.08
C GLY A 508 -6.75 10.53 5.03
N ALA A 509 -7.23 9.96 6.14
CA ALA A 509 -8.53 9.29 6.17
C ALA A 509 -9.69 10.28 5.94
N THR A 510 -10.72 9.85 5.24
CA THR A 510 -11.99 10.56 5.06
C THR A 510 -13.14 9.76 5.67
N SER A 511 -14.35 10.34 5.70
CA SER A 511 -15.55 9.62 6.16
C SER A 511 -15.44 9.07 7.59
N VAL A 512 -14.69 9.77 8.44
CA VAL A 512 -14.50 9.37 9.84
C VAL A 512 -15.76 9.69 10.64
N TRP A 513 -16.30 8.69 11.36
CA TRP A 513 -17.49 8.84 12.19
C TRP A 513 -17.31 9.95 13.26
N PRO A 514 -18.29 10.86 13.47
CA PRO A 514 -18.18 11.96 14.44
C PRO A 514 -17.89 11.58 15.88
N HIS A 515 -18.13 10.34 16.30
CA HIS A 515 -17.80 9.87 17.66
C HIS A 515 -16.48 9.08 17.72
N ARG A 516 -15.76 8.96 16.60
CA ARG A 516 -14.56 8.14 16.53
C ARG A 516 -13.45 8.73 17.43
N PRO A 517 -12.91 7.94 18.39
CA PRO A 517 -11.74 8.37 19.13
C PRO A 517 -10.47 8.30 18.27
N ILE A 518 -9.49 9.12 18.61
CA ILE A 518 -8.14 9.03 18.04
C ILE A 518 -7.37 7.97 18.82
N ARG A 519 -6.79 6.98 18.13
CA ARG A 519 -6.00 5.90 18.72
C ARG A 519 -4.63 5.84 18.08
N VAL A 520 -3.63 5.62 18.93
CA VAL A 520 -2.24 5.38 18.54
C VAL A 520 -1.80 4.08 19.20
N GLN A 521 -1.60 3.03 18.41
CA GLN A 521 -1.00 1.77 18.87
C GLN A 521 0.51 1.89 18.70
N PHE A 522 1.26 1.83 19.79
CA PHE A 522 2.72 1.78 19.75
C PHE A 522 3.21 0.35 19.72
N TYR A 523 4.40 0.14 19.18
CA TYR A 523 5.06 -1.17 19.26
C TYR A 523 6.18 -1.17 20.31
N ASP A 524 6.80 -0.02 20.55
CA ASP A 524 7.72 0.18 21.66
C ASP A 524 6.96 0.48 22.95
N THR A 525 7.56 0.12 24.09
CA THR A 525 7.01 0.48 25.40
C THR A 525 7.21 1.98 25.64
N ILE A 526 6.14 2.70 26.00
CA ILE A 526 6.15 4.16 26.13
C ILE A 526 6.33 4.57 27.59
N ASP A 527 7.16 5.59 27.82
CA ASP A 527 7.14 6.33 29.08
C ASP A 527 5.87 7.18 29.13
N ALA A 528 4.86 6.66 29.83
CA ALA A 528 3.54 7.26 29.92
C ALA A 528 3.55 8.70 30.46
N SER A 529 4.58 9.10 31.23
CA SER A 529 4.71 10.47 31.74
C SER A 529 5.02 11.50 30.66
N THR A 530 5.50 11.05 29.49
CA THR A 530 5.90 11.90 28.36
C THR A 530 4.85 11.96 27.25
N LEU A 531 3.78 11.16 27.36
CA LEU A 531 2.79 10.98 26.30
C LEU A 531 1.80 12.16 26.25
N GLN A 532 1.72 12.78 25.08
CA GLN A 532 0.72 13.77 24.70
C GLN A 532 0.05 13.31 23.39
N LEU A 533 -1.28 13.35 23.38
CA LEU A 533 -2.11 13.05 22.22
C LEU A 533 -3.29 14.03 22.22
N TYR A 534 -3.36 14.91 21.22
CA TYR A 534 -4.35 15.98 21.17
C TYR A 534 -4.73 16.34 19.73
N GLU A 535 -5.79 17.15 19.59
CA GLU A 535 -6.29 17.68 18.31
C GLU A 535 -6.33 19.22 18.37
N GLY A 536 -5.81 19.89 17.33
CA GLY A 536 -5.71 21.35 17.20
C GLY A 536 -4.32 21.93 17.51
N GLY A 537 -4.07 23.16 17.07
CA GLY A 537 -2.73 23.78 17.04
C GLY A 537 -2.08 24.19 18.39
N THR A 538 -2.71 23.90 19.54
CA THR A 538 -2.10 24.07 20.88
C THR A 538 -2.50 22.91 21.78
N GLU A 539 -1.71 22.61 22.83
CA GLU A 539 -2.01 21.56 23.82
C GLU A 539 -3.37 21.76 24.55
N ALA A 540 -3.93 22.96 24.50
CA ALA A 540 -5.28 23.25 25.01
C ALA A 540 -6.40 22.63 24.15
N GLY A 541 -6.15 22.43 22.85
CA GLY A 541 -6.90 21.59 21.89
C GLY A 541 -8.43 21.58 21.91
N THR A 542 -9.02 20.65 21.14
CA THR A 542 -10.43 20.26 21.37
C THR A 542 -10.54 19.56 22.73
N PRO A 543 -11.50 19.91 23.61
CA PRO A 543 -11.68 19.24 24.89
C PRO A 543 -11.92 17.73 24.72
N GLY A 544 -11.11 16.92 25.40
CA GLY A 544 -11.22 15.47 25.38
C GLY A 544 -10.44 14.80 26.50
N ARG A 545 -10.60 13.48 26.61
CA ARG A 545 -9.92 12.64 27.61
C ARG A 545 -8.91 11.74 26.93
N MET A 546 -7.66 11.79 27.40
CA MET A 546 -6.60 10.87 27.00
C MET A 546 -6.44 9.71 27.98
N THR A 547 -6.20 8.51 27.47
CA THR A 547 -5.82 7.31 28.23
C THR A 547 -4.70 6.56 27.54
N TYR A 548 -3.87 5.87 28.32
CA TYR A 548 -2.86 4.94 27.81
C TYR A 548 -2.99 3.57 28.48
N ASP A 549 -3.16 2.53 27.67
CA ASP A 549 -3.04 1.14 28.09
C ASP A 549 -1.61 0.66 27.81
N ALA A 550 -0.82 0.47 28.87
CA ALA A 550 0.58 0.08 28.76
C ALA A 550 0.77 -1.38 28.31
N ALA A 551 -0.17 -2.28 28.63
CA ALA A 551 -0.09 -3.69 28.25
C ALA A 551 -0.43 -3.87 26.77
N ALA A 552 -1.51 -3.21 26.32
CA ALA A 552 -1.86 -3.16 24.90
C ALA A 552 -0.97 -2.21 24.10
N LYS A 553 -0.24 -1.30 24.77
CA LYS A 553 0.54 -0.20 24.18
C LYS A 553 -0.33 0.73 23.30
N VAL A 554 -1.51 1.10 23.78
CA VAL A 554 -2.46 1.94 23.03
C VAL A 554 -2.75 3.24 23.76
N ALA A 555 -2.47 4.38 23.14
CA ALA A 555 -3.02 5.67 23.54
C ALA A 555 -4.35 5.91 22.84
N THR A 556 -5.32 6.45 23.58
CA THR A 556 -6.65 6.83 23.06
C THR A 556 -7.00 8.23 23.54
N PHE A 557 -7.35 9.11 22.60
CA PHE A 557 -7.97 10.40 22.87
C PHE A 557 -9.45 10.32 22.48
N THR A 558 -10.34 10.56 23.44
CA THR A 558 -11.80 10.57 23.25
C THR A 558 -12.30 12.00 23.36
N PRO A 559 -12.93 12.58 22.32
CA PRO A 559 -13.48 13.93 22.41
C PRO A 559 -14.66 13.98 23.38
N ASN A 560 -14.84 15.10 24.08
CA ASN A 560 -15.95 15.28 25.04
C ASN A 560 -17.32 15.47 24.35
N ALA A 561 -17.31 15.86 23.08
CA ALA A 561 -18.48 16.03 22.23
C ALA A 561 -18.18 15.45 20.83
N PRO A 562 -19.21 15.12 20.03
CA PRO A 562 -19.00 14.63 18.67
C PRO A 562 -18.26 15.67 17.82
N TRP A 563 -17.41 15.20 16.93
CA TRP A 563 -16.73 16.06 15.96
C TRP A 563 -17.74 16.70 15.00
N THR A 564 -17.50 17.95 14.59
CA THR A 564 -18.32 18.62 13.58
C THR A 564 -18.20 17.90 12.23
N TYR A 565 -19.32 17.60 11.57
CA TYR A 565 -19.33 17.04 10.22
C TYR A 565 -18.50 17.88 9.25
N GLY A 566 -17.74 17.22 8.37
CA GLY A 566 -16.88 17.84 7.37
C GLY A 566 -15.58 18.48 7.91
N LYS A 567 -15.39 18.54 9.24
CA LYS A 567 -14.17 19.09 9.87
C LYS A 567 -12.93 18.35 9.38
N LEU A 568 -11.90 19.12 9.02
CA LEU A 568 -10.53 18.61 8.90
C LEU A 568 -9.89 18.69 10.29
N CYS A 569 -9.62 17.53 10.87
CA CYS A 569 -8.93 17.40 12.15
C CYS A 569 -7.42 17.42 11.95
N ASP A 570 -6.71 18.07 12.87
CA ASP A 570 -5.24 18.12 12.94
C ASP A 570 -4.79 17.49 14.26
N ALA A 571 -4.23 16.28 14.19
CA ALA A 571 -3.90 15.46 15.34
C ALA A 571 -2.38 15.42 15.58
N HIS A 572 -2.01 15.47 16.85
CA HIS A 572 -0.63 15.59 17.28
C HIS A 572 -0.30 14.53 18.34
N LEU A 573 0.82 13.84 18.14
CA LEU A 573 1.41 12.86 19.05
C LEU A 573 2.80 13.32 19.45
N ARG A 574 3.08 13.37 20.75
CA ARG A 574 4.43 13.52 21.30
C ARG A 574 4.61 12.49 22.41
N ALA A 575 5.69 11.72 22.40
CA ALA A 575 5.99 10.71 23.40
C ALA A 575 7.49 10.38 23.42
N ARG A 576 7.93 9.64 24.44
CA ARG A 576 9.23 8.96 24.45
C ARG A 576 9.03 7.48 24.76
N ASP A 577 9.79 6.62 24.11
CA ASP A 577 9.86 5.22 24.53
C ASP A 577 10.70 5.06 25.82
N THR A 578 10.64 3.88 26.44
CA THR A 578 11.47 3.58 27.63
C THR A 578 12.97 3.52 27.31
N ALA A 579 13.35 3.53 26.02
CA ALA A 579 14.70 3.69 25.50
C ALA A 579 15.08 5.16 25.19
N GLY A 580 14.19 6.12 25.48
CA GLY A 580 14.43 7.56 25.50
C GLY A 580 14.35 8.20 24.12
N ASN A 581 14.00 7.41 23.11
CA ASN A 581 13.80 7.89 21.75
C ASN A 581 12.51 8.70 21.70
N THR A 582 12.57 9.88 21.09
CA THR A 582 11.40 10.72 20.89
C THR A 582 10.53 10.14 19.78
N ILE A 583 9.24 9.97 20.05
CA ILE A 583 8.20 9.63 19.08
C ILE A 583 7.36 10.88 18.87
N SER A 584 7.32 11.38 17.64
CA SER A 584 6.54 12.56 17.28
C SER A 584 5.82 12.31 15.96
N ARG A 585 4.53 12.62 15.90
CA ARG A 585 3.76 12.54 14.66
C ARG A 585 2.67 13.60 14.63
N ASP A 586 2.54 14.25 13.49
CA ASP A 586 1.41 15.12 13.16
C ASP A 586 0.70 14.52 11.95
N TRP A 587 -0.63 14.54 11.95
CA TRP A 587 -1.42 14.00 10.84
C TRP A 587 -2.81 14.59 10.80
N THR A 588 -3.45 14.49 9.62
CA THR A 588 -4.80 15.02 9.42
C THR A 588 -5.77 13.93 8.99
N PHE A 589 -7.06 14.12 9.29
CA PHE A 589 -8.15 13.30 8.79
C PHE A 589 -9.44 14.11 8.72
N ARG A 590 -10.40 13.68 7.90
CA ARG A 590 -11.65 14.40 7.69
C ARG A 590 -12.84 13.63 8.25
N ILE A 591 -13.63 14.31 9.07
CA ILE A 591 -14.92 13.81 9.58
C ILE A 591 -15.90 13.69 8.43
N ALA A 592 -16.75 12.66 8.48
CA ALA A 592 -17.80 12.40 7.50
C ALA A 592 -18.66 13.63 7.22
N GLN A 593 -19.31 13.66 6.05
CA GLN A 593 -20.36 14.61 5.73
C GLN A 593 -21.66 14.23 6.44
N ALA A 594 -22.46 15.25 6.77
CA ALA A 594 -23.77 15.02 7.39
C ALA A 594 -24.67 14.19 6.45
N PRO A 595 -25.43 13.20 6.96
CA PRO A 595 -26.36 12.43 6.14
C PRO A 595 -27.33 13.34 5.38
N THR A 596 -27.53 13.06 4.09
CA THR A 596 -28.46 13.80 3.24
C THR A 596 -29.58 12.91 2.73
N LEU A 597 -30.78 13.49 2.63
CA LEU A 597 -31.93 12.88 1.97
C LEU A 597 -32.04 13.34 0.50
N ALA A 598 -31.09 14.12 -0.03
CA ALA A 598 -31.09 14.47 -1.44
C ALA A 598 -30.61 13.29 -2.30
N TYR A 599 -31.12 13.17 -3.54
CA TYR A 599 -30.52 12.32 -4.56
C TYR A 599 -29.44 13.11 -5.32
N PRO A 600 -28.40 12.43 -5.88
CA PRO A 600 -28.19 10.99 -5.88
C PRO A 600 -27.86 10.41 -4.50
N ARG A 601 -28.28 9.17 -4.24
CA ARG A 601 -28.10 8.47 -2.96
C ARG A 601 -27.35 7.15 -3.12
N SER A 602 -26.90 6.63 -2.00
CA SER A 602 -26.24 5.32 -1.88
C SER A 602 -26.84 4.52 -0.73
N LEU A 603 -26.56 3.23 -0.63
CA LEU A 603 -27.10 2.36 0.44
C LEU A 603 -26.65 2.84 1.82
N TRP A 604 -25.39 3.30 1.94
CA TRP A 604 -24.82 3.75 3.20
C TRP A 604 -24.61 5.26 3.25
N ALA A 605 -24.84 5.85 4.43
CA ALA A 605 -24.46 7.22 4.74
C ALA A 605 -22.93 7.35 4.85
N ASP A 606 -22.39 8.56 4.64
CA ASP A 606 -20.94 8.79 4.68
C ASP A 606 -20.31 8.53 6.06
N GLU A 607 -21.11 8.56 7.12
CA GLU A 607 -20.63 8.37 8.50
C GLU A 607 -20.58 6.93 8.98
N VAL A 608 -21.18 6.00 8.23
CA VAL A 608 -21.19 4.57 8.58
C VAL A 608 -20.08 3.84 7.84
N GLY A 609 -19.45 2.89 8.52
CA GLY A 609 -18.33 2.13 7.99
C GLY A 609 -18.08 0.85 8.76
N PRO A 610 -17.04 0.09 8.38
CA PRO A 610 -16.76 -1.22 8.91
C PRO A 610 -16.47 -1.26 10.41
N ALA A 611 -16.97 -2.30 11.08
CA ALA A 611 -16.61 -2.62 12.46
C ALA A 611 -15.18 -3.19 12.53
N VAL A 612 -14.81 -4.03 11.56
CA VAL A 612 -13.42 -4.46 11.34
C VAL A 612 -12.87 -3.67 10.17
N GLU A 613 -12.11 -2.61 10.47
CA GLU A 613 -11.64 -1.65 9.45
C GLU A 613 -10.62 -2.22 8.47
N ARG A 614 -9.94 -3.31 8.85
CA ARG A 614 -8.87 -3.88 8.04
C ARG A 614 -8.74 -5.37 8.27
N TYR A 615 -8.79 -6.11 7.18
CA TYR A 615 -8.40 -7.49 7.05
C TYR A 615 -7.72 -7.67 5.69
N SER A 616 -6.79 -8.61 5.55
CA SER A 616 -6.09 -8.84 4.29
C SER A 616 -5.96 -10.33 4.01
N ASP A 617 -6.53 -10.77 2.90
CA ASP A 617 -6.36 -12.12 2.37
C ASP A 617 -5.01 -12.30 1.65
N GLY A 618 -4.30 -11.20 1.39
CA GLY A 618 -3.04 -11.20 0.65
C GLY A 618 -3.16 -11.64 -0.80
N ARG A 619 -4.39 -11.66 -1.35
CA ARG A 619 -4.68 -12.05 -2.73
C ARG A 619 -5.69 -11.08 -3.35
N PRO A 620 -5.56 -10.76 -4.66
CA PRO A 620 -6.52 -9.89 -5.34
C PRO A 620 -7.96 -10.43 -5.28
N LEU A 621 -8.92 -9.53 -5.03
CA LEU A 621 -10.33 -9.85 -4.78
C LEU A 621 -11.27 -8.83 -5.44
N GLU A 622 -12.37 -9.31 -5.98
CA GLU A 622 -13.57 -8.50 -6.24
C GLU A 622 -14.57 -8.68 -5.10
N LEU A 623 -15.08 -7.59 -4.53
CA LEU A 623 -15.98 -7.56 -3.37
C LEU A 623 -17.22 -6.73 -3.70
N GLY A 624 -18.42 -7.18 -3.31
CA GLY A 624 -19.66 -6.56 -3.77
C GLY A 624 -20.88 -6.70 -2.87
N VAL A 625 -21.91 -5.94 -3.23
CA VAL A 625 -23.25 -5.98 -2.66
C VAL A 625 -24.29 -6.20 -3.76
N ARG A 626 -25.28 -7.04 -3.48
CA ARG A 626 -26.50 -7.17 -4.28
C ARG A 626 -27.47 -6.07 -3.86
N PHE A 627 -28.08 -5.40 -4.84
CA PHE A 627 -29.07 -4.37 -4.58
C PHE A 627 -30.20 -4.38 -5.62
N ARG A 628 -31.31 -3.74 -5.29
CA ARG A 628 -32.43 -3.45 -6.20
C ARG A 628 -33.00 -2.06 -5.92
N THR A 629 -33.79 -1.54 -6.86
CA THR A 629 -34.52 -0.28 -6.67
C THR A 629 -36.02 -0.47 -6.80
N ASP A 630 -36.80 0.31 -6.05
CA ASP A 630 -38.27 0.34 -6.22
C ASP A 630 -38.71 1.07 -7.49
N ARG A 631 -37.83 1.91 -8.06
CA ARG A 631 -38.12 2.78 -9.22
C ARG A 631 -37.00 2.68 -10.26
N PRO A 632 -37.33 2.82 -11.56
CA PRO A 632 -36.30 2.94 -12.58
C PRO A 632 -35.50 4.23 -12.38
N GLY A 633 -34.25 4.22 -12.86
CA GLY A 633 -33.35 5.35 -12.76
C GLY A 633 -31.99 5.05 -13.36
N VAL A 634 -31.00 5.85 -12.99
CA VAL A 634 -29.63 5.70 -13.46
C VAL A 634 -28.67 5.46 -12.30
N VAL A 635 -27.79 4.49 -12.47
CA VAL A 635 -26.59 4.31 -11.66
C VAL A 635 -25.50 5.20 -12.25
N LEU A 636 -25.07 6.17 -11.46
CA LEU A 636 -24.07 7.15 -11.85
C LEU A 636 -22.64 6.67 -11.57
N GLY A 637 -22.46 5.68 -10.69
CA GLY A 637 -21.15 5.26 -10.23
C GLY A 637 -21.19 4.24 -9.09
N ILE A 638 -20.01 3.95 -8.56
CA ILE A 638 -19.76 2.99 -7.48
C ILE A 638 -19.06 3.72 -6.33
N LYS A 639 -19.36 3.31 -5.10
CA LYS A 639 -18.54 3.65 -3.93
C LYS A 639 -18.01 2.39 -3.27
N PHE A 640 -16.94 2.52 -2.51
CA PHE A 640 -16.57 1.49 -1.54
C PHE A 640 -15.88 2.12 -0.33
N TYR A 641 -15.88 1.41 0.80
CA TYR A 641 -15.10 1.83 1.96
C TYR A 641 -13.67 1.27 1.85
N LYS A 642 -12.71 2.14 1.60
CA LYS A 642 -11.29 1.78 1.52
C LYS A 642 -10.72 1.54 2.91
N ALA A 643 -10.19 0.34 3.13
CA ALA A 643 -9.54 -0.02 4.38
C ALA A 643 -8.18 0.69 4.52
N PRO A 644 -7.74 1.04 5.75
CA PRO A 644 -6.39 1.51 5.98
C PRO A 644 -5.34 0.54 5.45
N GLY A 645 -4.45 1.02 4.60
CA GLY A 645 -3.41 0.20 3.98
C GLY A 645 -3.90 -0.75 2.88
N ASP A 646 -5.11 -0.51 2.35
CA ASP A 646 -5.54 -1.04 1.07
C ASP A 646 -4.95 -0.18 -0.05
N PHE A 647 -4.05 -0.78 -0.81
CA PHE A 647 -3.20 -0.11 -1.78
C PHE A 647 -3.37 -0.75 -3.17
N GLY A 648 -2.91 -0.04 -4.19
CA GLY A 648 -3.04 -0.47 -5.58
C GLY A 648 -4.21 0.21 -6.30
N LEU A 649 -4.46 -0.19 -7.55
CA LEU A 649 -5.48 0.42 -8.40
C LEU A 649 -6.82 -0.26 -8.14
N HIS A 650 -7.76 0.47 -7.55
CA HIS A 650 -9.11 -0.02 -7.36
C HIS A 650 -9.96 0.28 -8.60
N THR A 651 -10.85 -0.65 -8.94
CA THR A 651 -11.87 -0.44 -9.97
C THR A 651 -13.24 -0.72 -9.40
N GLY A 652 -14.26 0.05 -9.78
CA GLY A 652 -15.65 -0.16 -9.39
C GLY A 652 -16.46 -0.67 -10.57
N SER A 653 -17.25 -1.73 -10.37
CA SER A 653 -18.04 -2.37 -11.43
C SER A 653 -19.52 -2.48 -11.07
N LEU A 654 -20.38 -2.36 -12.09
CA LEU A 654 -21.81 -2.66 -12.00
C LEU A 654 -22.12 -3.87 -12.88
N TRP A 655 -22.87 -4.83 -12.34
CA TRP A 655 -23.19 -6.09 -13.00
C TRP A 655 -24.69 -6.38 -13.02
N SER A 656 -25.14 -7.10 -14.05
CA SER A 656 -26.41 -7.82 -14.00
C SER A 656 -26.33 -8.99 -13.01
N SER A 657 -27.48 -9.51 -12.58
CA SER A 657 -27.54 -10.71 -11.74
C SER A 657 -27.01 -11.98 -12.43
N SER A 658 -26.88 -11.97 -13.77
CA SER A 658 -26.34 -13.08 -14.58
C SER A 658 -24.83 -12.99 -14.81
N GLY A 659 -24.15 -11.96 -14.28
CA GLY A 659 -22.71 -11.77 -14.42
C GLY A 659 -22.25 -10.96 -15.63
N GLN A 660 -23.16 -10.28 -16.34
CA GLN A 660 -22.76 -9.33 -17.39
C GLN A 660 -22.33 -8.01 -16.75
N ARG A 661 -21.10 -7.56 -17.06
CA ARG A 661 -20.62 -6.24 -16.66
C ARG A 661 -21.34 -5.16 -17.47
N LEU A 662 -22.04 -4.27 -16.79
CA LEU A 662 -22.79 -3.15 -17.38
C LEU A 662 -21.96 -1.88 -17.46
N ALA A 663 -21.08 -1.64 -16.49
CA ALA A 663 -20.11 -0.54 -16.49
C ALA A 663 -18.94 -0.83 -15.53
N THR A 664 -17.82 -0.14 -15.74
CA THR A 664 -16.65 -0.13 -14.85
C THR A 664 -15.96 1.23 -14.89
N ALA A 665 -15.29 1.62 -13.80
CA ALA A 665 -14.45 2.81 -13.73
C ALA A 665 -13.29 2.64 -12.73
N GLU A 666 -12.19 3.35 -12.97
CA GLU A 666 -11.00 3.36 -12.10
C GLU A 666 -11.12 4.46 -11.03
N PHE A 667 -10.77 4.14 -9.79
CA PHE A 667 -10.64 5.12 -8.73
C PHE A 667 -9.27 5.81 -8.84
N THR A 668 -9.26 7.10 -9.18
CA THR A 668 -8.02 7.86 -9.46
C THR A 668 -7.62 8.87 -8.38
N SER A 669 -8.55 9.24 -7.49
CA SER A 669 -8.34 10.26 -6.46
C SER A 669 -8.79 9.78 -5.09
N GLU A 670 -8.16 8.71 -4.61
CA GLU A 670 -8.56 8.06 -3.36
C GLU A 670 -7.91 8.68 -2.13
N SER A 671 -8.62 8.64 -1.00
CA SER A 671 -8.04 8.92 0.31
C SER A 671 -7.29 7.70 0.88
N ALA A 672 -6.66 7.86 2.04
CA ALA A 672 -5.89 6.78 2.68
C ALA A 672 -6.79 5.69 3.30
N ALA A 673 -8.02 6.05 3.66
CA ALA A 673 -9.09 5.19 4.17
C ALA A 673 -10.42 5.96 4.16
N GLY A 674 -11.55 5.26 4.18
CA GLY A 674 -12.90 5.85 4.16
C GLY A 674 -13.63 5.64 2.85
N TRP A 675 -14.80 6.26 2.68
CA TRP A 675 -15.58 6.12 1.45
C TRP A 675 -14.86 6.75 0.26
N GLN A 676 -14.71 5.96 -0.81
CA GLN A 676 -14.27 6.38 -2.12
C GLN A 676 -15.46 6.37 -3.06
N GLU A 677 -15.49 7.27 -4.03
CA GLU A 677 -16.53 7.33 -5.05
C GLU A 677 -15.91 7.49 -6.44
N VAL A 678 -16.44 6.77 -7.42
CA VAL A 678 -16.11 6.93 -8.84
C VAL A 678 -17.39 7.02 -9.66
N ARG A 679 -17.41 7.90 -10.67
CA ARG A 679 -18.51 8.02 -11.64
C ARG A 679 -18.19 7.26 -12.92
N PHE A 680 -19.19 6.63 -13.51
CA PHE A 680 -19.05 6.03 -14.84
C PHE A 680 -19.00 7.12 -15.92
N ALA A 681 -18.24 6.88 -16.99
CA ALA A 681 -18.21 7.76 -18.15
C ALA A 681 -19.61 7.92 -18.79
N GLN A 682 -20.43 6.88 -18.71
CA GLN A 682 -21.84 6.89 -19.11
C GLN A 682 -22.69 6.27 -17.99
N PRO A 683 -23.65 7.01 -17.42
CA PRO A 683 -24.59 6.46 -16.45
C PRO A 683 -25.35 5.25 -16.99
N VAL A 684 -25.58 4.25 -16.14
CA VAL A 684 -26.28 3.02 -16.53
C VAL A 684 -27.73 3.07 -16.08
N ARG A 685 -28.67 2.95 -17.03
CA ARG A 685 -30.10 2.86 -16.72
C ARG A 685 -30.45 1.48 -16.17
N ILE A 686 -31.16 1.44 -15.04
CA ILE A 686 -31.60 0.20 -14.40
C ILE A 686 -33.12 0.17 -14.22
N ALA A 687 -33.69 -1.04 -14.24
CA ALA A 687 -35.12 -1.26 -14.06
C ALA A 687 -35.48 -1.46 -12.58
N ALA A 688 -36.68 -1.02 -12.21
CA ALA A 688 -37.24 -1.30 -10.89
C ALA A 688 -37.38 -2.82 -10.64
N GLY A 689 -37.28 -3.24 -9.38
CA GLY A 689 -37.45 -4.61 -8.92
C GLY A 689 -36.37 -5.60 -9.39
N THR A 690 -35.43 -5.18 -10.24
CA THR A 690 -34.38 -6.03 -10.79
C THR A 690 -33.17 -6.02 -9.85
N THR A 691 -32.58 -7.19 -9.60
CA THR A 691 -31.37 -7.31 -8.78
C THR A 691 -30.11 -7.09 -9.62
N TYR A 692 -29.22 -6.24 -9.12
CA TYR A 692 -27.91 -5.94 -9.69
C TYR A 692 -26.82 -6.15 -8.62
N VAL A 693 -25.55 -6.16 -9.05
CA VAL A 693 -24.40 -6.22 -8.13
C VAL A 693 -23.53 -4.98 -8.35
N ALA A 694 -23.26 -4.25 -7.27
CA ALA A 694 -22.23 -3.22 -7.23
C ALA A 694 -20.99 -3.82 -6.56
N SER A 695 -19.81 -3.69 -7.17
CA SER A 695 -18.57 -4.28 -6.66
C SER A 695 -17.38 -3.35 -6.82
N TYR A 696 -16.31 -3.64 -6.07
CA TYR A 696 -15.00 -3.06 -6.28
C TYR A 696 -13.91 -4.14 -6.24
N PHE A 697 -12.84 -3.90 -7.00
CA PHE A 697 -11.63 -4.72 -7.02
C PHE A 697 -10.57 -4.13 -6.07
N THR A 698 -10.01 -4.96 -5.19
CA THR A 698 -8.79 -4.65 -4.41
C THR A 698 -7.65 -5.57 -4.86
N PRO A 699 -6.55 -5.02 -5.42
CA PRO A 699 -5.40 -5.82 -5.81
C PRO A 699 -4.60 -6.32 -4.60
N SER A 700 -4.62 -5.57 -3.49
CA SER A 700 -3.92 -5.97 -2.26
C SER A 700 -4.66 -7.05 -1.47
N GLY A 701 -5.94 -7.28 -1.78
CA GLY A 701 -6.82 -8.17 -1.03
C GLY A 701 -7.14 -7.65 0.36
N THR A 702 -7.04 -6.34 0.57
CA THR A 702 -7.28 -5.70 1.88
C THR A 702 -8.64 -5.04 1.87
N TYR A 703 -9.45 -5.26 2.91
CA TYR A 703 -10.81 -4.72 2.97
C TYR A 703 -11.29 -4.58 4.42
N GLY A 704 -12.30 -3.74 4.62
CA GLY A 704 -13.05 -3.66 5.87
C GLY A 704 -14.31 -4.49 5.79
N TYR A 705 -14.79 -5.04 6.91
CA TYR A 705 -15.99 -5.87 6.88
C TYR A 705 -16.82 -5.85 8.17
N ASN A 706 -18.08 -6.25 8.03
CA ASN A 706 -18.96 -6.65 9.13
C ASN A 706 -19.51 -8.06 8.84
N GLN A 707 -19.44 -8.96 9.83
CA GLN A 707 -19.83 -10.35 9.65
C GLN A 707 -20.38 -10.94 10.97
N PRO A 708 -21.47 -11.73 10.94
CA PRO A 708 -22.40 -11.91 9.82
C PRO A 708 -23.35 -10.70 9.72
N PHE A 709 -23.34 -9.97 8.60
CA PHE A 709 -24.11 -8.73 8.49
C PHE A 709 -25.49 -8.93 7.86
N PHE A 710 -25.61 -9.59 6.71
CA PHE A 710 -26.88 -9.76 6.00
C PHE A 710 -27.71 -10.96 6.48
N ALA A 711 -27.29 -11.66 7.53
CA ALA A 711 -28.04 -12.75 8.15
C ALA A 711 -29.34 -12.24 8.80
N GLY A 712 -30.43 -12.19 8.01
CA GLY A 712 -31.73 -11.69 8.47
C GLY A 712 -31.84 -10.17 8.58
N HIS A 713 -30.88 -9.43 8.01
CA HIS A 713 -30.82 -7.97 8.06
C HIS A 713 -30.72 -7.38 6.64
N SER A 714 -31.70 -6.57 6.24
CA SER A 714 -31.69 -5.79 5.00
C SER A 714 -31.15 -4.38 5.25
N VAL A 715 -30.72 -3.71 4.18
CA VAL A 715 -30.42 -2.27 4.21
C VAL A 715 -31.36 -1.56 3.26
N ASP A 716 -32.04 -0.52 3.76
CA ASP A 716 -33.04 0.24 3.02
C ASP A 716 -32.70 1.74 3.13
N ASN A 717 -32.49 2.42 2.00
CA ASN A 717 -32.30 3.88 1.97
C ASN A 717 -33.11 4.51 0.83
N GLY A 718 -34.30 5.01 1.16
CA GLY A 718 -35.25 5.50 0.16
C GLY A 718 -35.67 4.35 -0.75
N VAL A 719 -35.45 4.51 -2.06
CA VAL A 719 -35.80 3.50 -3.07
C VAL A 719 -34.70 2.46 -3.33
N LEU A 720 -33.59 2.51 -2.59
CA LEU A 720 -32.47 1.55 -2.70
C LEU A 720 -32.58 0.49 -1.61
N HIS A 721 -32.43 -0.77 -2.00
CA HIS A 721 -32.53 -1.91 -1.10
C HIS A 721 -31.38 -2.90 -1.31
N ALA A 722 -30.70 -3.28 -0.24
CA ALA A 722 -29.82 -4.45 -0.18
C ALA A 722 -30.55 -5.58 0.58
N PRO A 723 -30.91 -6.69 -0.08
CA PRO A 723 -31.70 -7.75 0.53
C PRO A 723 -30.93 -8.52 1.62
N ALA A 724 -31.68 -9.09 2.56
CA ALA A 724 -31.23 -9.92 3.70
C ALA A 724 -30.96 -11.40 3.32
N ASP A 725 -30.60 -11.67 2.06
CA ASP A 725 -30.40 -13.01 1.50
C ASP A 725 -28.90 -13.36 1.35
N ILE A 726 -28.52 -14.13 0.32
CA ILE A 726 -27.12 -14.35 -0.04
C ILE A 726 -26.56 -13.03 -0.60
N ASN A 727 -26.16 -12.16 0.32
CA ASN A 727 -25.60 -10.86 0.04
C ASN A 727 -24.23 -10.72 0.72
N GLY A 728 -23.45 -9.73 0.30
CA GLY A 728 -22.04 -9.72 0.63
C GLY A 728 -21.29 -10.75 -0.21
N VAL A 729 -20.99 -10.36 -1.45
CA VAL A 729 -20.44 -11.27 -2.46
C VAL A 729 -18.97 -11.01 -2.71
N PHE A 730 -18.22 -12.04 -3.06
CA PHE A 730 -16.81 -11.94 -3.42
C PHE A 730 -16.42 -12.90 -4.55
N ALA A 731 -15.24 -12.69 -5.13
CA ALA A 731 -14.52 -13.64 -5.98
C ALA A 731 -13.02 -13.33 -5.97
N TYR A 732 -12.17 -14.37 -6.04
CA TYR A 732 -10.73 -14.19 -6.19
C TYR A 732 -10.35 -13.91 -7.65
N GLY A 733 -9.42 -12.99 -7.86
CA GLY A 733 -8.95 -12.58 -9.19
C GLY A 733 -9.36 -11.16 -9.56
N ALA A 734 -8.85 -10.68 -10.69
CA ALA A 734 -9.05 -9.30 -11.13
C ALA A 734 -10.31 -9.14 -11.98
N SER A 735 -11.21 -8.24 -11.58
CA SER A 735 -12.39 -7.81 -12.36
C SER A 735 -13.30 -8.96 -12.80
N VAL A 736 -13.51 -9.92 -11.88
CA VAL A 736 -14.36 -11.11 -12.04
C VAL A 736 -15.72 -10.89 -11.38
N PHE A 737 -16.79 -11.48 -11.91
CA PHE A 737 -18.13 -11.33 -11.32
C PHE A 737 -18.19 -11.98 -9.92
N PRO A 738 -18.50 -11.22 -8.84
CA PRO A 738 -18.54 -11.79 -7.50
C PRO A 738 -19.87 -12.49 -7.25
N ASN A 739 -19.85 -13.82 -7.14
CA ASN A 739 -21.03 -14.65 -6.95
C ASN A 739 -20.95 -15.60 -5.74
N GLU A 740 -19.81 -15.63 -5.03
CA GLU A 740 -19.65 -16.38 -3.79
C GLU A 740 -20.00 -15.49 -2.60
N SER A 741 -20.44 -16.07 -1.48
CA SER A 741 -20.66 -15.32 -0.23
C SER A 741 -20.12 -16.12 0.94
N TYR A 742 -19.46 -15.43 1.87
CA TYR A 742 -18.95 -16.01 3.10
C TYR A 742 -19.70 -15.39 4.28
N GLN A 743 -20.46 -16.21 5.01
CA GLN A 743 -21.20 -15.79 6.21
C GLN A 743 -21.97 -14.45 6.08
N THR A 744 -22.53 -14.16 4.89
CA THR A 744 -23.35 -12.96 4.65
C THR A 744 -22.64 -11.64 5.00
N THR A 745 -21.36 -11.53 4.68
CA THR A 745 -20.48 -10.43 5.10
C THR A 745 -20.73 -9.13 4.33
N ASN A 746 -20.88 -8.00 5.02
CA ASN A 746 -20.86 -6.71 4.34
C ASN A 746 -19.42 -6.27 4.08
N TYR A 747 -19.02 -6.24 2.81
CA TYR A 747 -17.72 -5.74 2.33
C TYR A 747 -17.73 -4.25 1.96
N TRP A 748 -18.81 -3.53 2.27
CA TRP A 748 -18.90 -2.07 2.11
C TRP A 748 -18.71 -1.56 0.67
N ALA A 749 -19.14 -2.33 -0.31
CA ALA A 749 -19.29 -1.91 -1.72
C ALA A 749 -20.67 -1.30 -1.94
N ASP A 750 -20.80 -0.15 -2.61
CA ASP A 750 -22.04 0.63 -2.76
C ASP A 750 -22.26 1.17 -4.18
N VAL A 751 -23.47 1.66 -4.41
CA VAL A 751 -23.93 2.25 -5.67
C VAL A 751 -24.26 3.74 -5.48
N VAL A 752 -24.06 4.55 -6.51
CA VAL A 752 -24.57 5.92 -6.55
C VAL A 752 -25.75 5.99 -7.51
N PHE A 753 -26.97 6.10 -6.97
CA PHE A 753 -28.21 5.99 -7.73
C PHE A 753 -29.02 7.28 -7.75
N GLN A 754 -29.60 7.57 -8.91
CA GLN A 754 -30.54 8.67 -9.14
C GLN A 754 -31.84 8.09 -9.75
N PRO A 755 -32.98 8.14 -9.04
CA PRO A 755 -34.26 7.72 -9.61
C PRO A 755 -34.71 8.70 -10.70
N ASP A 756 -35.50 8.19 -11.65
CA ASP A 756 -36.17 9.02 -12.64
C ASP A 756 -37.13 10.03 -11.97
N THR A 757 -37.23 11.23 -12.54
CA THR A 757 -38.26 12.22 -12.21
C THR A 757 -39.48 12.07 -13.11
N TYR A 758 -40.67 12.30 -12.58
CA TYR A 758 -41.92 12.38 -13.33
C TYR A 758 -42.18 13.79 -13.80
N THR A 759 -42.83 13.88 -14.95
CA THR A 759 -43.34 15.09 -15.58
C THR A 759 -44.72 14.74 -16.16
N ILE A 760 -45.65 15.68 -16.23
CA ILE A 760 -47.02 15.36 -16.67
C ILE A 760 -47.07 15.25 -18.21
N TRP A 761 -46.21 15.95 -18.94
CA TRP A 761 -46.12 15.94 -20.41
C TRP A 761 -44.94 15.06 -20.82
N ASP A 762 -45.06 14.29 -21.90
CA ASP A 762 -43.92 13.58 -22.48
C ASP A 762 -43.06 14.58 -23.32
N VAL A 763 -41.78 14.29 -23.56
CA VAL A 763 -40.92 15.16 -24.39
C VAL A 763 -41.47 15.33 -25.81
N LYS A 764 -42.23 14.33 -26.29
CA LYS A 764 -42.93 14.36 -27.59
C LYS A 764 -44.22 15.17 -27.59
N ASP A 765 -44.79 15.50 -26.43
CA ASP A 765 -45.99 16.33 -26.35
C ASP A 765 -45.60 17.77 -26.74
N ALA A 766 -46.09 18.24 -27.88
CA ALA A 766 -45.69 19.52 -28.47
C ALA A 766 -46.90 20.46 -28.68
N PRO A 767 -46.74 21.77 -28.48
CA PRO A 767 -47.79 22.75 -28.73
C PRO A 767 -48.20 22.82 -30.20
N VAL A 768 -49.50 22.99 -30.44
CA VAL A 768 -50.09 23.15 -31.77
C VAL A 768 -49.80 24.53 -32.37
N PHE A 769 -49.73 25.58 -31.55
CA PHE A 769 -49.47 26.94 -32.03
C PHE A 769 -48.69 27.79 -31.02
N GLY A 770 -48.23 28.96 -31.45
CA GLY A 770 -47.74 30.04 -30.60
C GLY A 770 -48.50 31.34 -30.84
N ALA A 771 -48.62 32.17 -29.81
CA ALA A 771 -49.29 33.47 -29.86
C ALA A 771 -48.53 34.49 -29.00
N THR A 772 -48.82 35.77 -29.20
CA THR A 772 -48.22 36.88 -28.44
C THR A 772 -49.30 37.87 -28.02
N GLU A 773 -49.40 38.11 -26.72
CA GLU A 773 -50.25 39.16 -26.15
C GLU A 773 -49.46 40.47 -25.97
N PRO A 774 -50.13 41.63 -25.95
CA PRO A 774 -49.46 42.94 -25.84
C PRO A 774 -48.85 43.21 -24.44
N THR A 775 -49.12 42.34 -23.46
CA THR A 775 -48.65 42.47 -22.07
C THR A 775 -47.86 41.24 -21.65
N SER A 776 -46.98 41.39 -20.65
CA SER A 776 -46.37 40.24 -19.98
C SER A 776 -47.44 39.30 -19.41
N MET A 777 -47.16 38.01 -19.32
CA MET A 777 -48.11 37.02 -18.79
C MET A 777 -47.49 36.12 -17.74
N GLU A 778 -48.34 35.56 -16.88
CA GLU A 778 -48.02 34.36 -16.10
C GLU A 778 -48.92 33.23 -16.58
N LEU A 779 -48.35 32.10 -16.99
CA LEU A 779 -49.08 31.02 -17.67
C LEU A 779 -48.87 29.72 -16.90
N GLY A 780 -49.92 28.94 -16.69
CA GLY A 780 -49.81 27.78 -15.80
C GLY A 780 -50.86 26.71 -15.94
N VAL A 781 -50.66 25.67 -15.12
CA VAL A 781 -51.48 24.47 -15.07
C VAL A 781 -51.78 24.07 -13.63
N ARG A 782 -53.04 23.67 -13.39
CA ARG A 782 -53.48 22.99 -12.18
C ARG A 782 -53.22 21.50 -12.29
N PHE A 783 -52.54 20.95 -11.29
CA PHE A 783 -52.17 19.54 -11.26
C PHE A 783 -52.28 18.95 -9.85
N GLN A 784 -52.25 17.63 -9.78
CA GLN A 784 -52.15 16.83 -8.58
C GLN A 784 -51.11 15.72 -8.77
N ALA A 785 -50.51 15.27 -7.67
CA ALA A 785 -49.75 14.03 -7.61
C ALA A 785 -50.55 12.98 -6.81
N ARG A 786 -50.71 11.76 -7.32
CA ARG A 786 -51.42 10.66 -6.65
C ARG A 786 -50.66 10.09 -5.45
N ALA A 787 -49.38 10.46 -5.32
CA ALA A 787 -48.52 10.12 -4.20
C ALA A 787 -47.84 11.37 -3.66
N ALA A 788 -47.47 11.36 -2.38
CA ALA A 788 -46.66 12.42 -1.80
C ALA A 788 -45.27 12.42 -2.46
N GLY A 789 -44.60 13.57 -2.47
CA GLY A 789 -43.29 13.69 -3.08
C GLY A 789 -42.74 15.10 -3.07
N ARG A 790 -41.77 15.36 -3.94
CA ARG A 790 -41.10 16.66 -4.04
C ARG A 790 -41.15 17.20 -5.46
N ILE A 791 -41.48 18.49 -5.58
CA ILE A 791 -41.33 19.26 -6.81
C ILE A 791 -39.94 19.91 -6.77
N HIS A 792 -39.10 19.48 -7.70
CA HIS A 792 -37.72 19.95 -7.85
C HIS A 792 -37.60 21.21 -8.69
N GLY A 793 -38.62 21.53 -9.48
CA GLY A 793 -38.53 22.60 -10.45
C GLY A 793 -39.73 22.69 -11.36
N ILE A 794 -39.67 23.68 -12.26
CA ILE A 794 -40.65 23.93 -13.30
C ILE A 794 -39.98 23.75 -14.64
N ARG A 795 -40.72 23.24 -15.61
CA ARG A 795 -40.33 23.29 -17.01
C ARG A 795 -41.47 23.83 -17.86
N PHE A 796 -41.15 24.44 -19.00
CA PHE A 796 -42.16 24.90 -19.95
C PHE A 796 -41.69 24.73 -21.40
N PHE A 797 -42.61 24.65 -22.34
CA PHE A 797 -42.27 24.65 -23.76
C PHE A 797 -42.15 26.08 -24.31
N LYS A 798 -40.96 26.43 -24.80
CA LYS A 798 -40.66 27.75 -25.33
C LYS A 798 -40.79 27.79 -26.85
N GLY A 799 -41.59 28.72 -27.36
CA GLY A 799 -41.58 29.12 -28.77
C GLY A 799 -40.49 30.15 -29.08
N THR A 800 -40.09 30.27 -30.33
CA THR A 800 -38.98 31.15 -30.78
C THR A 800 -39.20 32.64 -30.47
N HIS A 801 -40.45 33.09 -30.32
CA HIS A 801 -40.80 34.48 -29.99
C HIS A 801 -40.92 34.75 -28.49
N ASN A 802 -40.89 33.71 -27.64
CA ASN A 802 -40.94 33.85 -26.20
C ASN A 802 -39.53 34.13 -25.68
N THR A 803 -39.21 35.42 -25.56
CA THR A 803 -37.87 35.92 -25.23
C THR A 803 -37.92 36.73 -23.92
N GLY A 804 -36.75 37.03 -23.36
CA GLY A 804 -36.62 37.68 -22.06
C GLY A 804 -36.35 36.67 -20.94
N VAL A 805 -36.40 37.16 -19.69
CA VAL A 805 -36.10 36.38 -18.49
C VAL A 805 -37.35 35.69 -17.97
N HIS A 806 -37.37 34.36 -18.03
CA HIS A 806 -38.48 33.56 -17.52
C HIS A 806 -38.25 33.17 -16.05
N VAL A 807 -39.32 33.09 -15.28
CA VAL A 807 -39.34 32.63 -13.89
C VAL A 807 -40.39 31.56 -13.75
N GLY A 808 -40.00 30.38 -13.29
CA GLY A 808 -40.92 29.29 -12.96
C GLY A 808 -41.40 29.43 -11.53
N SER A 809 -42.69 29.22 -11.27
CA SER A 809 -43.30 29.33 -9.96
C SER A 809 -44.19 28.13 -9.63
N LEU A 810 -44.18 27.72 -8.36
CA LEU A 810 -45.10 26.74 -7.79
C LEU A 810 -45.98 27.40 -6.74
N TRP A 811 -47.27 27.11 -6.77
CA TRP A 811 -48.27 27.72 -5.90
C TRP A 811 -49.20 26.67 -5.29
N THR A 812 -49.73 27.00 -4.11
CA THR A 812 -50.95 26.38 -3.59
C THR A 812 -52.16 26.70 -4.48
N ALA A 813 -53.23 25.91 -4.41
CA ALA A 813 -54.47 26.20 -5.11
C ALA A 813 -55.11 27.56 -4.74
N SER A 814 -54.84 28.08 -3.54
CA SER A 814 -55.33 29.37 -3.05
C SER A 814 -54.43 30.57 -3.42
N GLY A 815 -53.29 30.34 -4.08
CA GLY A 815 -52.43 31.41 -4.59
C GLY A 815 -51.23 31.80 -3.74
N THR A 816 -50.93 31.09 -2.66
CA THR A 816 -49.66 31.24 -1.93
C THR A 816 -48.52 30.63 -2.76
N ARG A 817 -47.48 31.42 -3.05
CA ARG A 817 -46.27 30.94 -3.75
C ARG A 817 -45.42 30.10 -2.81
N LEU A 818 -45.10 28.87 -3.23
CA LEU A 818 -44.30 27.91 -2.47
C LEU A 818 -42.82 27.95 -2.85
N ALA A 819 -42.52 28.17 -4.13
CA ALA A 819 -41.17 28.35 -4.64
C ALA A 819 -41.18 29.07 -5.99
N SER A 820 -40.04 29.68 -6.34
CA SER A 820 -39.78 30.15 -7.70
C SER A 820 -38.29 30.07 -8.04
N ALA A 821 -37.97 29.98 -9.33
CA ALA A 821 -36.60 30.04 -9.83
C ALA A 821 -36.55 30.70 -11.21
N THR A 822 -35.48 31.45 -11.45
CA THR A 822 -35.21 32.12 -12.73
C THR A 822 -34.53 31.14 -13.68
N PHE A 823 -35.07 30.99 -14.89
CA PHE A 823 -34.46 30.16 -15.93
C PHE A 823 -33.14 30.81 -16.41
N THR A 824 -32.10 29.98 -16.60
CA THR A 824 -30.80 30.41 -17.12
C THR A 824 -30.35 29.43 -18.21
N GLY A 825 -29.61 29.93 -19.21
CA GLY A 825 -29.07 29.09 -20.29
C GLY A 825 -30.12 28.46 -21.21
N GLU A 826 -31.29 29.10 -21.36
CA GLU A 826 -32.38 28.59 -22.18
C GLU A 826 -32.02 28.50 -23.67
N SER A 827 -32.53 27.47 -24.36
CA SER A 827 -32.42 27.37 -25.82
C SER A 827 -33.39 28.33 -26.53
N ALA A 828 -33.23 28.45 -27.86
CA ALA A 828 -34.08 29.29 -28.69
C ALA A 828 -35.55 28.81 -28.75
N SER A 829 -35.77 27.49 -28.65
CA SER A 829 -37.11 26.89 -28.59
C SER A 829 -37.04 25.46 -28.01
N GLY A 830 -38.20 24.90 -27.65
CA GLY A 830 -38.34 23.58 -27.04
C GLY A 830 -38.50 23.63 -25.52
N TRP A 831 -38.47 22.47 -24.87
CA TRP A 831 -38.59 22.35 -23.42
C TRP A 831 -37.42 23.03 -22.69
N GLN A 832 -37.74 23.94 -21.77
CA GLN A 832 -36.81 24.58 -20.85
C GLN A 832 -37.10 24.09 -19.44
N GLU A 833 -36.07 23.82 -18.63
CA GLU A 833 -36.22 23.36 -17.24
C GLU A 833 -35.40 24.21 -16.29
N VAL A 834 -35.95 24.50 -15.10
CA VAL A 834 -35.23 25.14 -13.99
C VAL A 834 -35.51 24.39 -12.70
N ARG A 835 -34.49 24.26 -11.85
CA ARG A 835 -34.61 23.67 -10.50
C ARG A 835 -34.76 24.74 -9.43
N PHE A 836 -35.58 24.48 -8.42
CA PHE A 836 -35.66 25.31 -7.22
C PHE A 836 -34.42 25.11 -6.34
N ALA A 837 -34.02 26.15 -5.60
CA ALA A 837 -32.93 26.05 -4.62
C ALA A 837 -33.22 25.02 -3.52
N THR A 838 -34.49 24.79 -3.19
CA THR A 838 -34.92 23.74 -2.27
C THR A 838 -36.17 23.06 -2.84
N PRO A 839 -36.17 21.73 -3.06
CA PRO A 839 -37.34 21.01 -3.54
C PRO A 839 -38.52 21.11 -2.58
N VAL A 840 -39.71 21.41 -3.10
CA VAL A 840 -40.93 21.62 -2.31
C VAL A 840 -41.64 20.30 -2.06
N SER A 841 -41.90 19.94 -0.81
CA SER A 841 -42.68 18.75 -0.47
C SER A 841 -44.17 18.99 -0.71
N ILE A 842 -44.84 18.05 -1.37
CA ILE A 842 -46.28 18.09 -1.63
C ILE A 842 -46.97 16.82 -1.11
N ALA A 843 -48.19 16.98 -0.61
CA ALA A 843 -49.04 15.88 -0.20
C ALA A 843 -49.74 15.26 -1.42
N ALA A 844 -50.06 13.96 -1.32
CA ALA A 844 -50.85 13.26 -2.32
C ALA A 844 -52.23 13.91 -2.51
N ASN A 845 -52.77 13.85 -3.72
CA ASN A 845 -54.11 14.28 -4.11
C ASN A 845 -54.46 15.74 -3.74
N THR A 846 -53.45 16.58 -3.52
CA THR A 846 -53.60 18.01 -3.24
C THR A 846 -53.37 18.80 -4.52
N THR A 847 -54.25 19.79 -4.79
CA THR A 847 -54.15 20.62 -5.99
C THR A 847 -53.12 21.72 -5.82
N PHE A 848 -52.24 21.85 -6.81
CA PHE A 848 -51.24 22.91 -6.92
C PHE A 848 -51.32 23.57 -8.29
N VAL A 849 -50.68 24.73 -8.43
CA VAL A 849 -50.50 25.41 -9.72
C VAL A 849 -49.01 25.51 -10.01
N ALA A 850 -48.60 25.07 -11.19
CA ALA A 850 -47.29 25.33 -11.76
C ALA A 850 -47.44 26.41 -12.83
N SER A 851 -46.59 27.43 -12.81
CA SER A 851 -46.62 28.52 -13.79
C SER A 851 -45.24 28.96 -14.22
N TYR A 852 -45.16 29.67 -15.36
CA TYR A 852 -43.97 30.41 -15.76
C TYR A 852 -44.33 31.83 -16.23
N SER A 853 -43.42 32.77 -16.07
CA SER A 853 -43.56 34.13 -16.58
C SER A 853 -43.16 34.21 -18.05
N SER A 854 -43.97 34.85 -18.88
CA SER A 854 -43.66 35.27 -20.26
C SER A 854 -43.53 36.80 -20.31
N PRO A 855 -42.30 37.37 -20.32
CA PRO A 855 -42.10 38.81 -20.23
C PRO A 855 -42.61 39.58 -21.44
N THR A 856 -42.54 38.98 -22.63
CA THR A 856 -42.99 39.58 -23.90
C THR A 856 -44.41 39.20 -24.28
N GLY A 857 -45.12 38.44 -23.42
CA GLY A 857 -46.48 37.97 -23.69
C GLY A 857 -46.56 36.84 -24.73
N ALA A 858 -45.42 36.37 -25.24
CA ALA A 858 -45.36 35.26 -26.19
C ALA A 858 -45.43 33.90 -25.50
N PHE A 859 -46.21 32.97 -26.03
CA PHE A 859 -46.38 31.64 -25.45
C PHE A 859 -46.67 30.57 -26.50
N SER A 860 -46.56 29.31 -26.09
CA SER A 860 -46.92 28.15 -26.89
C SER A 860 -48.12 27.44 -26.25
N ALA A 861 -49.11 27.05 -27.06
CA ALA A 861 -50.36 26.51 -26.53
C ALA A 861 -51.03 25.46 -27.42
N THR A 862 -52.03 24.79 -26.85
CA THR A 862 -53.02 23.97 -27.56
C THR A 862 -54.39 24.25 -26.97
N GLU A 863 -55.32 24.71 -27.80
CA GLU A 863 -56.71 24.91 -27.40
C GLU A 863 -57.38 23.58 -27.06
N GLN A 864 -58.26 23.57 -26.06
CA GLN A 864 -58.89 22.37 -25.52
C GLN A 864 -57.92 21.30 -25.00
N GLY A 865 -56.62 21.60 -24.89
CA GLY A 865 -55.60 20.64 -24.44
C GLY A 865 -55.78 20.16 -22.99
N LEU A 866 -56.58 20.87 -22.19
CA LEU A 866 -56.96 20.49 -20.82
C LEU A 866 -58.48 20.30 -20.66
N ALA A 867 -59.23 20.08 -21.75
CA ALA A 867 -60.65 19.73 -21.68
C ALA A 867 -60.87 18.39 -20.95
N ALA A 868 -59.90 17.48 -21.04
CA ALA A 868 -59.81 16.27 -20.23
C ALA A 868 -58.52 16.27 -19.38
N ALA A 869 -58.51 15.50 -18.29
CA ALA A 869 -57.30 15.30 -17.50
C ALA A 869 -56.24 14.53 -18.31
N LYS A 870 -55.00 15.00 -18.26
CA LYS A 870 -53.81 14.26 -18.70
C LYS A 870 -53.23 13.55 -17.49
N VAL A 871 -52.99 12.25 -17.61
CA VAL A 871 -52.36 11.43 -16.56
C VAL A 871 -51.05 10.88 -17.11
N ASN A 872 -49.96 11.07 -16.37
CA ASN A 872 -48.66 10.46 -16.66
C ASN A 872 -48.02 9.94 -15.37
N GLY A 873 -48.00 8.62 -15.21
CA GLY A 873 -47.59 7.96 -13.98
C GLY A 873 -48.41 8.46 -12.79
N VAL A 874 -47.71 9.05 -11.82
CA VAL A 874 -48.30 9.56 -10.57
C VAL A 874 -48.76 11.01 -10.67
N LEU A 875 -48.48 11.72 -11.76
CA LEU A 875 -48.95 13.09 -11.94
C LEU A 875 -50.19 13.13 -12.84
N GLN A 876 -51.09 14.04 -12.53
CA GLN A 876 -52.26 14.32 -13.37
C GLN A 876 -52.61 15.81 -13.39
N THR A 877 -53.05 16.31 -14.54
CA THR A 877 -53.79 17.57 -14.58
C THR A 877 -55.24 17.36 -14.14
N LEU A 878 -55.92 18.46 -13.82
CA LEU A 878 -57.37 18.46 -13.62
C LEU A 878 -58.08 18.84 -14.93
N PRO A 879 -59.24 18.24 -15.28
CA PRO A 879 -60.03 18.72 -16.40
C PRO A 879 -60.47 20.16 -16.15
N SER A 880 -60.41 21.00 -17.19
CA SER A 880 -60.90 22.37 -17.10
C SER A 880 -62.43 22.38 -17.08
N THR A 881 -63.03 22.99 -16.05
CA THR A 881 -64.48 23.16 -15.92
C THR A 881 -64.83 24.62 -15.65
N VAL A 882 -66.10 24.99 -15.80
CA VAL A 882 -66.58 26.36 -15.50
C VAL A 882 -66.31 26.74 -14.03
N GLN A 883 -66.45 25.78 -13.11
CA GLN A 883 -66.29 26.01 -11.66
C GLN A 883 -64.83 25.89 -11.19
N ALA A 884 -64.00 25.13 -11.90
CA ALA A 884 -62.58 24.95 -11.63
C ALA A 884 -61.81 24.95 -12.97
N PRO A 885 -61.52 26.13 -13.53
CA PRO A 885 -60.84 26.22 -14.81
C PRO A 885 -59.42 25.66 -14.75
N ASN A 886 -58.88 25.16 -15.85
CA ASN A 886 -57.46 24.79 -15.99
C ASN A 886 -56.91 25.38 -17.30
N GLY A 887 -55.58 25.43 -17.43
CA GLY A 887 -54.95 26.28 -18.43
C GLY A 887 -55.08 27.72 -17.99
N VAL A 888 -54.43 28.04 -16.88
CA VAL A 888 -54.62 29.31 -16.19
C VAL A 888 -53.62 30.35 -16.66
N PHE A 889 -54.02 31.61 -16.63
CA PHE A 889 -53.14 32.73 -16.90
C PHE A 889 -53.44 33.97 -16.05
N ALA A 890 -52.47 34.88 -15.98
CA ALA A 890 -52.62 36.27 -15.56
C ALA A 890 -52.00 37.19 -16.62
N THR A 891 -52.52 38.40 -16.77
CA THR A 891 -52.04 39.43 -17.72
C THR A 891 -50.86 40.26 -17.18
N SER A 892 -50.21 39.76 -16.13
CA SER A 892 -49.01 40.34 -15.54
C SER A 892 -48.12 39.20 -15.03
N GLN A 893 -46.84 39.24 -15.35
CA GLN A 893 -45.88 38.25 -14.84
C GLN A 893 -45.78 38.27 -13.30
N GLY A 894 -45.53 37.11 -12.70
CA GLY A 894 -45.34 36.96 -11.27
C GLY A 894 -46.63 37.02 -10.43
N VAL A 895 -47.80 37.17 -11.05
CA VAL A 895 -49.10 37.15 -10.37
C VAL A 895 -49.68 35.74 -10.42
N PHE A 896 -50.32 35.29 -9.34
CA PHE A 896 -50.99 33.98 -9.33
C PHE A 896 -52.04 33.88 -10.45
N PRO A 897 -51.94 32.91 -11.37
CA PRO A 897 -52.83 32.85 -12.54
C PRO A 897 -54.20 32.28 -12.17
N THR A 898 -55.26 33.05 -12.43
CA THR A 898 -56.65 32.71 -12.08
C THR A 898 -57.59 32.62 -13.28
N SER A 899 -57.33 33.38 -14.34
CA SER A 899 -58.12 33.39 -15.59
C SER A 899 -57.85 32.16 -16.44
N SER A 900 -58.76 31.80 -17.33
CA SER A 900 -58.57 30.71 -18.31
C SER A 900 -59.29 31.04 -19.61
N TYR A 901 -58.78 30.51 -20.72
CA TYR A 901 -59.38 30.66 -22.03
C TYR A 901 -59.37 29.30 -22.74
N GLN A 902 -60.54 28.83 -23.17
CA GLN A 902 -60.74 27.61 -23.97
C GLN A 902 -59.96 26.37 -23.48
N ALA A 903 -59.83 26.19 -22.16
CA ALA A 903 -59.09 25.07 -21.57
C ALA A 903 -57.67 24.87 -22.18
N ARG A 904 -56.99 25.97 -22.52
CA ARG A 904 -55.70 25.95 -23.21
C ARG A 904 -54.62 25.27 -22.38
N ASN A 905 -53.88 24.35 -22.98
CA ASN A 905 -52.64 23.86 -22.40
C ASN A 905 -51.49 24.79 -22.79
N TYR A 906 -50.88 25.49 -21.82
CA TYR A 906 -49.70 26.35 -22.04
C TYR A 906 -48.36 25.60 -21.91
N TYR A 907 -48.38 24.26 -21.85
CA TYR A 907 -47.20 23.39 -21.74
C TYR A 907 -46.28 23.78 -20.59
N THR A 908 -46.87 24.20 -19.47
CA THR A 908 -46.17 24.33 -18.20
C THR A 908 -46.23 23.02 -17.45
N ASP A 909 -45.14 22.64 -16.79
CA ASP A 909 -45.00 21.33 -16.16
C ASP A 909 -44.10 21.39 -14.93
N VAL A 910 -44.15 20.34 -14.13
CA VAL A 910 -43.37 20.15 -12.93
C VAL A 910 -42.36 19.04 -13.09
N VAL A 911 -41.24 19.18 -12.40
CA VAL A 911 -40.26 18.11 -12.26
C VAL A 911 -40.44 17.46 -10.90
N PHE A 912 -41.13 16.33 -10.86
CA PHE A 912 -41.55 15.67 -9.62
C PHE A 912 -40.72 14.42 -9.33
N SER A 913 -40.45 14.16 -8.06
CA SER A 913 -40.08 12.81 -7.61
C SER A 913 -41.06 12.37 -6.53
N GLN A 914 -41.62 11.18 -6.70
CA GLN A 914 -42.38 10.52 -5.64
C GLN A 914 -41.47 10.30 -4.42
N ALA A 915 -42.03 10.53 -3.22
CA ALA A 915 -41.36 10.36 -1.93
C ALA A 915 -40.88 8.92 -1.72
#